data_AF-A0A438EZA8-F1
#
_entry.id   AF-A0A438EZA8-F1
#
_cell.length_a   1.000
_cell.length_b   1.000
_cell.length_c   1.000
_cell.angle_alpha   90.00
_cell.angle_beta   90.00
_cell.angle_gamma   90.00
#
_symmetry.space_group_name_H-M   'P 1'
#
loop_
_entity.id
_entity.type
_entity.pdbx_description
1 polymer ?
#
loop_
_entity_poly.entity_id
_entity_poly.type
_entity_poly.pdbx_seq_one_letter_code
_entity_poly.pdbx_strand_id
1 'polypeptide(L)'
;MGLSRYSWVVLLCWVFLLLCLRSGCDGSEVSVNFLTAPLAFSRLNSATFVFEVLVGGNDDPCNDCIFNCKLDNGTPSDCQAKKVSYTGLLDGNHTFEVCTNGSQGVGCASYGWTVDTVPPTAYVTASTSFTNALNFSVNISFSEPCTVGGGFGCSSVNACNLLVYGAGQVIPSTFNVLQPNLKFSVLVGLSYSVPYGRVILVMDKSFCADSARNKFMRTENSSLLVHFDIRSVFVNLRTHVPEKLLELNSETRTVQATNNYKNLKVYLYFSEPVLNSSTEVLSSLNTSQGVLLPNGGRSLGNRRFGFLVENVSSVAIVTISFDSSAIISRQGTPVSPIAPVTFLYDSQRPIVRLSTTSNMRTREHTIPILIKFLKPVFGFNSSHISISGGHLQSFNAISRSIYTTEIKADHDVVSVNVPENITGDVAGNQNLASNILQVRHYSVPITSCVISTFTTASFVATSLAAGWLTVSTASLQSVGAFLRPRSYLVSDPARNLFRIASHIQVFALSRWLPVTLPVEYYEFARGIQWSVPYFSLPWETGHIHPIMVGSSSPTVSSLYASRIHDSGFFETVQPEEDNLDRAASVYGLPLTPMEYRTFFENHSFKPEAEYISDPQNSNGRRDFNRSMFWLAVIGGSLILLHALLVLVLKIRKKSSEKQGSYGALVFPRFEIFLIILVLPCICEASASLVKAYCGICCMPIVV
;
A
#
# COMPACT_ATOMS: atom_id res chain seq x y z
N MET A 1 -34.82 -71.39 -79.73
CA MET A 1 -34.19 -72.07 -78.57
C MET A 1 -34.29 -71.12 -77.38
N GLY A 2 -34.88 -71.40 -76.22
CA GLY A 2 -35.59 -72.59 -75.75
C GLY A 2 -36.72 -72.15 -74.79
N LEU A 3 -37.94 -72.10 -75.32
CA LEU A 3 -39.19 -72.22 -74.58
C LEU A 3 -39.58 -73.70 -74.60
N SER A 4 -38.96 -74.55 -73.80
CA SER A 4 -39.43 -75.94 -73.55
C SER A 4 -38.52 -76.67 -72.54
N ARG A 5 -38.41 -76.19 -71.29
CA ARG A 5 -37.81 -77.00 -70.20
C ARG A 5 -38.46 -76.82 -68.82
N TYR A 6 -39.38 -75.86 -68.64
CA TYR A 6 -40.07 -75.67 -67.35
C TYR A 6 -41.34 -76.53 -67.17
N SER A 7 -41.89 -77.12 -68.24
CA SER A 7 -43.13 -77.91 -68.16
C SER A 7 -42.94 -79.32 -67.57
N TRP A 8 -41.74 -79.90 -67.69
CA TRP A 8 -41.45 -81.26 -67.19
C TRP A 8 -41.05 -81.31 -65.70
N VAL A 9 -40.43 -80.24 -65.18
CA VAL A 9 -40.05 -80.15 -63.76
C VAL A 9 -41.28 -79.91 -62.88
N VAL A 10 -42.28 -79.16 -63.37
CA VAL A 10 -43.54 -78.94 -62.64
C VAL A 10 -44.38 -80.22 -62.58
N LEU A 11 -44.36 -81.07 -63.62
CA LEU A 11 -45.07 -82.36 -63.62
C LEU A 11 -44.42 -83.41 -62.70
N LEU A 12 -43.08 -83.48 -62.67
CA LEU A 12 -42.34 -84.36 -61.74
C LEU A 12 -42.45 -83.88 -60.29
N CYS A 13 -42.53 -82.56 -60.06
CA CYS A 13 -42.76 -82.00 -58.73
C CYS A 13 -44.19 -82.27 -58.24
N TRP A 14 -45.20 -82.28 -59.12
CA TRP A 14 -46.57 -82.67 -58.73
C TRP A 14 -46.70 -84.18 -58.44
N VAL A 15 -45.97 -85.04 -59.14
CA VAL A 15 -45.92 -86.47 -58.83
C VAL A 15 -45.16 -86.73 -57.52
N PHE A 16 -44.12 -85.95 -57.19
CA PHE A 16 -43.43 -86.02 -55.90
C PHE A 16 -44.24 -85.39 -54.74
N LEU A 17 -45.01 -84.32 -54.99
CA LEU A 17 -45.95 -83.74 -54.03
C LEU A 17 -47.18 -84.64 -53.79
N LEU A 18 -47.65 -85.38 -54.80
CA LEU A 18 -48.72 -86.38 -54.63
C LEU A 18 -48.22 -87.73 -54.06
N LEU A 19 -46.94 -88.09 -54.22
CA LEU A 19 -46.34 -89.29 -53.60
C LEU A 19 -45.76 -89.04 -52.20
N CYS A 20 -45.56 -87.80 -51.79
CA CYS A 20 -45.36 -87.44 -50.38
C CYS A 20 -46.68 -87.23 -49.62
N LEU A 21 -47.83 -87.20 -50.32
CA LEU A 21 -49.18 -87.26 -49.74
C LEU A 21 -49.71 -88.69 -49.75
N ARG A 22 -49.00 -89.64 -49.13
CA ARG A 22 -49.54 -90.88 -48.53
C ARG A 22 -48.40 -91.78 -48.06
N SER A 23 -47.80 -91.39 -46.95
CA SER A 23 -47.29 -92.35 -45.97
C SER A 23 -47.81 -91.90 -44.62
N GLY A 24 -49.08 -92.23 -44.37
CA GLY A 24 -49.65 -92.16 -43.03
C GLY A 24 -48.92 -93.17 -42.17
N CYS A 25 -47.93 -92.67 -41.43
CA CYS A 25 -47.51 -93.30 -40.20
C CYS A 25 -48.58 -92.94 -39.17
N ASP A 26 -49.51 -93.88 -38.99
CA ASP A 26 -50.51 -93.91 -37.94
C ASP A 26 -49.80 -94.19 -36.60
N GLY A 27 -49.14 -93.15 -36.09
CA GLY A 27 -48.78 -93.03 -34.68
C GLY A 27 -49.66 -91.93 -34.12
N SER A 28 -50.49 -92.26 -33.13
CA SER A 28 -51.34 -91.29 -32.45
C SER A 28 -50.47 -90.22 -31.76
N GLU A 29 -50.15 -89.13 -32.47
CA GLU A 29 -49.36 -88.03 -31.91
C GLU A 29 -50.30 -87.19 -31.02
N VAL A 30 -50.06 -87.24 -29.72
CA VAL A 30 -50.81 -86.47 -28.71
C VAL A 30 -50.19 -85.08 -28.64
N SER A 31 -50.95 -84.04 -28.96
CA SER A 31 -50.48 -82.64 -28.90
C SER A 31 -51.19 -81.88 -27.77
N VAL A 32 -50.42 -81.08 -27.01
CA VAL A 32 -50.93 -80.23 -25.93
C VAL A 32 -50.82 -78.78 -26.36
N ASN A 33 -51.96 -78.10 -26.46
CA ASN A 33 -52.05 -76.71 -26.89
C ASN A 33 -52.45 -75.81 -25.72
N PHE A 34 -51.72 -74.71 -25.52
CA PHE A 34 -52.08 -73.69 -24.52
C PHE A 34 -53.11 -72.73 -25.12
N LEU A 35 -54.35 -72.79 -24.62
CA LEU A 35 -55.44 -71.85 -24.95
C LEU A 35 -55.27 -70.50 -24.26
N THR A 36 -54.69 -70.50 -23.06
CA THR A 36 -54.37 -69.27 -22.32
C THR A 36 -53.05 -69.49 -21.61
N ALA A 37 -52.11 -68.57 -21.81
CA ALA A 37 -50.80 -68.54 -21.16
C ALA A 37 -50.45 -67.08 -20.82
N PRO A 38 -49.60 -66.82 -19.80
CA PRO A 38 -49.08 -65.49 -19.54
C PRO A 38 -48.28 -64.98 -20.75
N LEU A 39 -48.11 -63.65 -20.85
CA LEU A 39 -47.19 -63.09 -21.84
C LEU A 39 -45.77 -63.61 -21.58
N ALA A 40 -44.98 -63.79 -22.64
CA ALA A 40 -43.59 -64.23 -22.55
C ALA A 40 -42.76 -63.39 -21.56
N PHE A 41 -43.12 -62.11 -21.38
CA PHE A 41 -42.68 -61.25 -20.28
C PHE A 41 -43.92 -60.68 -19.59
N SER A 42 -44.05 -60.89 -18.28
CA SER A 42 -45.24 -60.52 -17.51
C SER A 42 -44.90 -59.69 -16.28
N ARG A 43 -45.58 -58.54 -16.12
CA ARG A 43 -45.53 -57.72 -14.91
C ARG A 43 -46.29 -58.27 -13.70
N LEU A 44 -46.99 -59.37 -13.88
CA LEU A 44 -47.80 -59.98 -12.83
C LEU A 44 -47.01 -61.12 -12.19
N ASN A 45 -46.96 -61.12 -10.85
CA ASN A 45 -46.45 -62.23 -10.04
C ASN A 45 -47.42 -63.43 -9.98
N SER A 46 -48.32 -63.53 -10.97
CA SER A 46 -49.31 -64.59 -11.10
C SER A 46 -49.41 -65.03 -12.56
N ALA A 47 -49.50 -66.33 -12.78
CA ALA A 47 -49.66 -66.92 -14.10
C ALA A 47 -50.87 -67.86 -14.10
N THR A 48 -51.67 -67.82 -15.17
CA THR A 48 -52.79 -68.75 -15.37
C THR A 48 -52.64 -69.45 -16.70
N PHE A 49 -52.73 -70.77 -16.66
CA PHE A 49 -52.65 -71.64 -17.82
C PHE A 49 -53.99 -72.34 -18.03
N VAL A 50 -54.47 -72.30 -19.27
CA VAL A 50 -55.58 -73.14 -19.75
C VAL A 50 -55.06 -73.90 -20.95
N PHE A 51 -55.20 -75.22 -20.95
CA PHE A 51 -54.67 -76.09 -21.99
C PHE A 51 -55.69 -77.10 -22.46
N GLU A 52 -55.60 -77.46 -23.73
CA GLU A 52 -56.35 -78.55 -24.35
C GLU A 52 -55.39 -79.60 -24.89
N VAL A 53 -55.88 -80.83 -25.00
CA VAL A 53 -55.09 -81.96 -25.47
C VAL A 53 -55.88 -82.67 -26.55
N LEU A 54 -55.29 -82.73 -27.74
CA LEU A 54 -55.89 -83.27 -28.96
C LEU A 54 -55.18 -84.59 -29.29
N VAL A 55 -55.97 -85.62 -29.61
CA VAL A 55 -55.45 -86.96 -29.93
C VAL A 55 -55.82 -87.35 -31.35
N GLY A 56 -54.81 -87.58 -32.19
CA GLY A 56 -55.00 -87.97 -33.59
C GLY A 56 -55.48 -86.81 -34.48
N GLY A 57 -55.33 -86.96 -35.80
CA GLY A 57 -55.52 -85.88 -36.78
C GLY A 57 -56.94 -85.34 -36.98
N ASN A 58 -57.87 -85.58 -36.03
CA ASN A 58 -59.28 -85.18 -36.08
C ASN A 58 -59.70 -84.24 -34.92
N ASP A 59 -58.75 -83.65 -34.18
CA ASP A 59 -59.02 -82.67 -33.11
C ASP A 59 -59.98 -83.18 -31.99
N ASP A 60 -60.00 -84.49 -31.72
CA ASP A 60 -60.84 -85.04 -30.67
C ASP A 60 -60.22 -84.77 -29.27
N PRO A 61 -60.97 -84.17 -28.33
CA PRO A 61 -60.45 -83.86 -26.99
C PRO A 61 -60.28 -85.13 -26.17
N CYS A 62 -59.10 -85.30 -25.54
CA CYS A 62 -58.90 -86.42 -24.64
C CYS A 62 -59.71 -86.26 -23.34
N ASN A 63 -60.67 -87.16 -23.12
CA ASN A 63 -61.53 -87.18 -21.93
C ASN A 63 -61.01 -88.11 -20.81
N ASP A 64 -60.17 -89.10 -21.13
CA ASP A 64 -59.63 -90.11 -20.19
C ASP A 64 -58.10 -89.99 -19.96
N CYS A 65 -57.50 -88.85 -20.31
CA CYS A 65 -56.06 -88.61 -20.11
C CYS A 65 -55.76 -88.08 -18.70
N ILE A 66 -54.69 -88.56 -18.06
CA ILE A 66 -54.18 -88.01 -16.80
C ILE A 66 -53.16 -86.91 -17.11
N PHE A 67 -53.41 -85.69 -16.61
CA PHE A 67 -52.54 -84.53 -16.78
C PHE A 67 -51.68 -84.25 -15.54
N ASN A 68 -50.37 -84.19 -15.72
CA ASN A 68 -49.41 -83.77 -14.71
C ASN A 68 -48.80 -82.42 -15.09
N CYS A 69 -48.92 -81.46 -14.18
CA CYS A 69 -48.43 -80.10 -14.35
C CYS A 69 -47.25 -79.84 -13.43
N LYS A 70 -46.18 -79.31 -14.00
CA LYS A 70 -44.94 -78.98 -13.29
C LYS A 70 -44.60 -77.51 -13.51
N LEU A 71 -44.36 -76.79 -12.43
CA LEU A 71 -43.79 -75.44 -12.45
C LEU A 71 -42.30 -75.53 -12.11
N ASP A 72 -41.46 -74.98 -12.97
CA ASP A 72 -40.00 -74.94 -12.85
C ASP A 72 -39.41 -76.33 -12.55
N ASN A 73 -38.54 -76.42 -11.54
CA ASN A 73 -37.98 -77.66 -11.03
C ASN A 73 -38.81 -78.26 -9.88
N GLY A 74 -40.06 -77.82 -9.70
CA GLY A 74 -40.97 -78.34 -8.68
C GLY A 74 -41.40 -79.79 -8.94
N THR A 75 -42.07 -80.37 -7.96
CA THR A 75 -42.68 -81.70 -8.10
C THR A 75 -43.92 -81.63 -8.98
N PRO A 76 -44.11 -82.55 -9.95
CA PRO A 76 -45.33 -82.63 -10.74
C PRO A 76 -46.57 -82.76 -9.85
N SER A 77 -47.62 -82.01 -10.19
CA SER A 77 -48.90 -81.95 -9.47
C SER A 77 -50.04 -82.32 -10.40
N ASP A 78 -51.12 -82.86 -9.83
CA ASP A 78 -52.30 -83.25 -10.59
C ASP A 78 -53.08 -82.02 -11.07
N CYS A 79 -53.42 -81.96 -12.36
CA CYS A 79 -54.07 -80.80 -12.97
C CYS A 79 -55.23 -81.16 -13.92
N GLN A 80 -56.07 -82.11 -13.49
CA GLN A 80 -57.23 -82.57 -14.27
C GLN A 80 -58.23 -81.47 -14.64
N ALA A 81 -58.28 -80.38 -13.88
CA ALA A 81 -59.19 -79.27 -14.14
C ALA A 81 -58.88 -78.48 -15.44
N LYS A 82 -57.78 -78.82 -16.16
CA LYS A 82 -57.31 -78.17 -17.41
C LYS A 82 -57.08 -76.65 -17.31
N LYS A 83 -57.17 -76.10 -16.09
CA LYS A 83 -56.93 -74.72 -15.72
C LYS A 83 -56.14 -74.68 -14.42
N VAL A 84 -54.96 -74.06 -14.45
CA VAL A 84 -54.05 -73.95 -13.30
C VAL A 84 -53.63 -72.50 -13.12
N SER A 85 -53.62 -72.02 -11.88
CA SER A 85 -53.18 -70.67 -11.53
C SER A 85 -52.12 -70.72 -10.44
N TYR A 86 -51.04 -69.97 -10.66
CA TYR A 86 -49.96 -69.77 -9.70
C TYR A 86 -49.91 -68.30 -9.25
N THR A 87 -49.64 -68.06 -7.98
CA THR A 87 -49.54 -66.72 -7.38
C THR A 87 -48.31 -66.62 -6.50
N GLY A 88 -47.72 -65.43 -6.37
CA GLY A 88 -46.52 -65.23 -5.56
C GLY A 88 -45.25 -65.72 -6.25
N LEU A 89 -45.23 -65.70 -7.58
CA LEU A 89 -44.03 -65.99 -8.38
C LEU A 89 -43.00 -64.88 -8.14
N LEU A 90 -41.74 -65.27 -8.01
CA LEU A 90 -40.62 -64.33 -7.88
C LEU A 90 -40.24 -63.78 -9.26
N ASP A 91 -39.50 -62.67 -9.30
CA ASP A 91 -38.97 -62.18 -10.57
C ASP A 91 -37.90 -63.15 -11.12
N GLY A 92 -37.96 -63.43 -12.41
CA GLY A 92 -37.06 -64.36 -13.09
C GLY A 92 -37.75 -65.21 -14.15
N ASN A 93 -36.99 -66.14 -14.73
CA ASN A 93 -37.50 -67.08 -15.72
C ASN A 93 -38.22 -68.23 -15.05
N HIS A 94 -39.40 -68.52 -15.56
CA HIS A 94 -40.25 -69.63 -15.17
C HIS A 94 -40.57 -70.50 -16.37
N THR A 95 -40.77 -71.78 -16.10
CA THR A 95 -41.15 -72.79 -17.09
C THR A 95 -42.32 -73.60 -16.57
N PHE A 96 -43.39 -73.68 -17.34
CA PHE A 96 -44.55 -74.51 -17.03
C PHE A 96 -44.61 -75.67 -18.00
N GLU A 97 -44.63 -76.89 -17.50
CA GLU A 97 -44.67 -78.11 -18.28
C GLU A 97 -45.94 -78.88 -17.95
N VAL A 98 -46.67 -79.28 -18.99
CA VAL A 98 -47.83 -80.17 -18.88
C VAL A 98 -47.52 -81.42 -19.67
N CYS A 99 -47.54 -82.56 -18.99
CA CYS A 99 -47.36 -83.87 -19.59
C CYS A 99 -48.60 -84.72 -19.39
N THR A 100 -48.96 -85.48 -20.41
CA THR A 100 -50.08 -86.41 -20.39
C THR A 100 -49.54 -87.83 -20.41
N ASN A 101 -50.10 -88.71 -19.59
CA ASN A 101 -49.76 -90.14 -19.65
C ASN A 101 -51.05 -90.95 -19.81
N GLY A 102 -51.25 -91.52 -21.01
CA GLY A 102 -52.45 -92.27 -21.36
C GLY A 102 -52.14 -93.44 -22.31
N SER A 103 -53.11 -94.31 -22.53
CA SER A 103 -52.98 -95.49 -23.41
C SER A 103 -52.77 -95.14 -24.90
N GLN A 104 -52.91 -93.86 -25.26
CA GLN A 104 -52.77 -93.34 -26.63
C GLN A 104 -51.43 -92.61 -26.88
N GLY A 105 -50.53 -92.52 -25.90
CA GLY A 105 -49.20 -91.90 -26.03
C GLY A 105 -48.85 -90.90 -24.92
N VAL A 106 -47.59 -90.45 -24.90
CA VAL A 106 -47.10 -89.39 -24.00
C VAL A 106 -46.89 -88.12 -24.82
N GLY A 107 -47.61 -87.05 -24.48
CA GLY A 107 -47.43 -85.72 -25.04
C GLY A 107 -47.08 -84.73 -23.94
N CYS A 108 -46.01 -83.95 -24.12
CA CYS A 108 -45.61 -82.89 -23.20
C CYS A 108 -45.52 -81.56 -23.94
N ALA A 109 -46.02 -80.49 -23.33
CA ALA A 109 -45.80 -79.11 -23.78
C ALA A 109 -45.21 -78.27 -22.66
N SER A 110 -44.20 -77.47 -23.00
CA SER A 110 -43.54 -76.55 -22.08
C SER A 110 -43.73 -75.11 -22.54
N TYR A 111 -44.05 -74.20 -21.62
CA TYR A 111 -44.13 -72.76 -21.84
C TYR A 111 -43.16 -72.04 -20.91
N GLY A 112 -42.17 -71.34 -21.48
CA GLY A 112 -41.25 -70.48 -20.73
C GLY A 112 -41.71 -69.02 -20.76
N TRP A 113 -41.69 -68.35 -19.61
CA TRP A 113 -41.92 -66.90 -19.51
C TRP A 113 -41.06 -66.29 -18.41
N THR A 114 -40.93 -64.97 -18.42
CA THR A 114 -40.24 -64.21 -17.38
C THR A 114 -41.25 -63.38 -16.59
N VAL A 115 -41.22 -63.49 -15.27
CA VAL A 115 -41.90 -62.56 -14.37
C VAL A 115 -40.94 -61.42 -14.06
N ASP A 116 -41.40 -60.19 -14.24
CA ASP A 116 -40.64 -59.00 -13.93
C ASP A 116 -41.58 -57.93 -13.40
N THR A 117 -41.55 -57.70 -12.10
CA THR A 117 -42.41 -56.72 -11.42
C THR A 117 -41.75 -55.35 -11.23
N VAL A 118 -40.48 -55.20 -11.64
CA VAL A 118 -39.70 -53.98 -11.40
C VAL A 118 -39.87 -53.01 -12.57
N PRO A 119 -40.25 -51.74 -12.32
CA PRO A 119 -40.33 -50.77 -13.40
C PRO A 119 -38.97 -50.21 -13.82
N PRO A 120 -38.81 -49.84 -15.10
CA PRO A 120 -37.61 -49.15 -15.56
C PRO A 120 -37.48 -47.78 -14.88
N THR A 121 -36.27 -47.49 -14.38
CA THR A 121 -35.89 -46.21 -13.76
C THR A 121 -34.73 -45.58 -14.54
N ALA A 122 -34.47 -44.29 -14.33
CA ALA A 122 -33.39 -43.58 -15.02
C ALA A 122 -32.55 -42.73 -14.07
N TYR A 123 -31.27 -42.63 -14.41
CA TYR A 123 -30.27 -41.78 -13.78
C TYR A 123 -29.92 -40.65 -14.74
N VAL A 124 -30.10 -39.40 -14.29
CA VAL A 124 -29.69 -38.21 -15.02
C VAL A 124 -28.43 -37.66 -14.37
N THR A 125 -27.34 -37.62 -15.12
CA THR A 125 -26.03 -37.22 -14.61
C THR A 125 -25.40 -36.17 -15.51
N ALA A 126 -24.60 -35.28 -14.93
CA ALA A 126 -23.74 -34.35 -15.65
C ALA A 126 -22.34 -34.42 -15.05
N SER A 127 -21.34 -33.91 -15.77
CA SER A 127 -19.95 -33.88 -15.28
C SER A 127 -19.81 -33.04 -13.99
N THR A 128 -20.63 -31.99 -13.85
CA THR A 128 -20.60 -31.07 -12.72
C THR A 128 -22.01 -30.60 -12.36
N SER A 129 -22.24 -30.29 -11.09
CA SER A 129 -23.49 -29.65 -10.61
C SER A 129 -23.45 -28.12 -10.65
N PHE A 130 -22.31 -27.55 -11.06
CA PHE A 130 -22.04 -26.12 -11.19
C PHE A 130 -21.34 -25.87 -12.52
N THR A 131 -21.80 -24.90 -13.32
CA THR A 131 -21.18 -24.58 -14.61
C THR A 131 -21.21 -23.09 -14.92
N ASN A 132 -20.20 -22.62 -15.66
CA ASN A 132 -20.15 -21.30 -16.27
C ASN A 132 -20.21 -21.35 -17.81
N ALA A 133 -20.37 -22.55 -18.37
CA ALA A 133 -20.51 -22.75 -19.80
C ALA A 133 -21.97 -22.47 -20.21
N LEU A 134 -22.17 -22.04 -21.45
CA LEU A 134 -23.51 -21.82 -22.01
C LEU A 134 -24.20 -23.11 -22.43
N ASN A 135 -23.46 -24.21 -22.47
CA ASN A 135 -23.99 -25.54 -22.70
C ASN A 135 -23.22 -26.56 -21.84
N PHE A 136 -23.92 -27.61 -21.43
CA PHE A 136 -23.32 -28.70 -20.68
C PHE A 136 -23.93 -30.03 -21.09
N SER A 137 -23.15 -31.12 -20.96
CA SER A 137 -23.57 -32.47 -21.34
C SER A 137 -24.29 -33.17 -20.20
N VAL A 138 -25.40 -33.80 -20.56
CA VAL A 138 -26.24 -34.60 -19.68
C VAL A 138 -26.27 -36.01 -20.22
N ASN A 139 -25.93 -36.97 -19.37
CA ASN A 139 -25.99 -38.38 -19.65
C ASN A 139 -27.18 -39.00 -18.92
N ILE A 140 -27.97 -39.77 -19.67
CA ILE A 140 -29.14 -40.48 -19.17
C ILE A 140 -28.85 -41.97 -19.27
N SER A 141 -29.01 -42.70 -18.17
CA SER A 141 -28.89 -44.16 -18.16
C SER A 141 -30.09 -44.82 -17.49
N PHE A 142 -30.66 -45.83 -18.13
CA PHE A 142 -31.79 -46.60 -17.59
C PHE A 142 -31.30 -47.82 -16.78
N SER A 143 -32.07 -48.22 -15.77
CA SER A 143 -31.82 -49.48 -15.03
C SER A 143 -31.97 -50.71 -15.92
N GLU A 144 -32.83 -50.61 -16.92
CA GLU A 144 -33.14 -51.67 -17.88
C GLU A 144 -33.70 -51.07 -19.20
N PRO A 145 -33.76 -51.84 -20.29
CA PRO A 145 -34.21 -51.35 -21.58
C PRO A 145 -35.69 -50.91 -21.56
N CYS A 146 -35.94 -49.64 -21.87
CA CYS A 146 -37.29 -49.08 -21.96
C CYS A 146 -37.70 -48.92 -23.43
N THR A 147 -38.17 -50.00 -24.06
CA THR A 147 -38.36 -50.09 -25.52
C THR A 147 -39.81 -49.90 -25.97
N VAL A 148 -40.78 -50.24 -25.12
CA VAL A 148 -42.20 -50.18 -25.46
C VAL A 148 -42.69 -48.74 -25.32
N GLY A 149 -43.26 -48.17 -26.38
CA GLY A 149 -43.71 -46.77 -26.41
C GLY A 149 -42.76 -45.78 -27.10
N GLY A 150 -41.72 -46.28 -27.80
CA GLY A 150 -40.78 -45.44 -28.56
C GLY A 150 -39.48 -45.10 -27.84
N GLY A 151 -39.35 -45.48 -26.57
CA GLY A 151 -38.15 -45.32 -25.75
C GLY A 151 -37.81 -43.86 -25.45
N PHE A 152 -36.55 -43.61 -25.06
CA PHE A 152 -36.07 -42.25 -24.84
C PHE A 152 -35.75 -41.58 -26.18
N GLY A 153 -36.46 -40.49 -26.46
CA GLY A 153 -36.26 -39.68 -27.65
C GLY A 153 -36.11 -38.19 -27.31
N CYS A 154 -35.36 -37.49 -28.17
CA CYS A 154 -35.21 -36.05 -28.10
C CYS A 154 -35.10 -35.47 -29.52
N SER A 155 -36.24 -35.36 -30.22
CA SER A 155 -36.28 -34.92 -31.63
C SER A 155 -36.44 -33.40 -31.77
N SER A 156 -37.12 -32.77 -30.81
CA SER A 156 -37.24 -31.31 -30.70
C SER A 156 -37.31 -30.90 -29.23
N VAL A 157 -37.25 -29.60 -28.93
CA VAL A 157 -37.37 -29.10 -27.55
C VAL A 157 -38.70 -29.51 -26.90
N ASN A 158 -39.79 -29.56 -27.69
CA ASN A 158 -41.12 -29.95 -27.22
C ASN A 158 -41.37 -31.46 -27.30
N ALA A 159 -40.53 -32.20 -28.02
CA ALA A 159 -40.62 -33.65 -28.20
C ALA A 159 -39.34 -34.31 -27.66
N CYS A 160 -39.04 -34.02 -26.39
CA CYS A 160 -37.93 -34.61 -25.66
C CYS A 160 -38.43 -35.16 -24.33
N ASN A 161 -38.06 -36.40 -24.01
CA ASN A 161 -38.42 -37.01 -22.73
C ASN A 161 -37.57 -36.50 -21.56
N LEU A 162 -36.60 -35.60 -21.80
CA LEU A 162 -35.91 -34.86 -20.76
C LEU A 162 -36.50 -33.45 -20.67
N LEU A 163 -37.19 -33.18 -19.57
CA LEU A 163 -37.80 -31.89 -19.30
C LEU A 163 -36.77 -30.97 -18.62
N VAL A 164 -36.70 -29.73 -19.10
CA VAL A 164 -35.80 -28.71 -18.56
C VAL A 164 -36.64 -27.61 -17.93
N TYR A 165 -36.53 -27.44 -16.61
CA TYR A 165 -37.17 -26.35 -15.89
C TYR A 165 -36.13 -25.28 -15.54
N GLY A 166 -36.42 -24.03 -15.89
CA GLY A 166 -35.55 -22.89 -15.67
C GLY A 166 -35.10 -22.24 -16.98
N ALA A 167 -34.03 -21.45 -16.92
CA ALA A 167 -33.53 -20.68 -18.05
C ALA A 167 -32.58 -21.50 -18.96
N GLY A 168 -33.08 -22.63 -19.46
CA GLY A 168 -32.34 -23.50 -20.37
C GLY A 168 -33.27 -24.40 -21.18
N GLN A 169 -32.73 -25.01 -22.23
CA GLN A 169 -33.44 -25.92 -23.12
C GLN A 169 -32.49 -27.02 -23.61
N VAL A 170 -33.02 -28.21 -23.86
CA VAL A 170 -32.26 -29.25 -24.58
C VAL A 170 -31.88 -28.76 -25.97
N ILE A 171 -30.75 -29.25 -26.49
CA ILE A 171 -30.29 -29.03 -27.86
C ILE A 171 -30.48 -30.35 -28.63
N PRO A 172 -31.63 -30.55 -29.30
CA PRO A 172 -31.99 -31.86 -29.86
C PRO A 172 -31.00 -32.38 -30.92
N SER A 173 -30.35 -31.49 -31.66
CA SER A 173 -29.33 -31.84 -32.68
C SER A 173 -28.08 -32.51 -32.08
N THR A 174 -27.91 -32.48 -30.76
CA THR A 174 -26.76 -33.06 -30.04
C THR A 174 -27.10 -34.39 -29.39
N PHE A 175 -28.34 -34.86 -29.55
CA PHE A 175 -28.78 -36.14 -29.02
C PHE A 175 -27.97 -37.28 -29.62
N ASN A 176 -27.38 -38.10 -28.75
CA ASN A 176 -26.56 -39.23 -29.13
C ASN A 176 -26.95 -40.48 -28.33
N VAL A 177 -27.05 -41.61 -29.02
CA VAL A 177 -27.33 -42.92 -28.43
C VAL A 177 -25.99 -43.60 -28.15
N LEU A 178 -25.59 -43.67 -26.88
CA LEU A 178 -24.33 -44.29 -26.47
C LEU A 178 -24.45 -45.81 -26.41
N GLN A 179 -25.57 -46.29 -25.86
CA GLN A 179 -25.93 -47.70 -25.83
C GLN A 179 -27.42 -47.82 -26.13
N PRO A 180 -27.82 -48.55 -27.19
CA PRO A 180 -29.23 -48.68 -27.57
C PRO A 180 -30.11 -49.07 -26.39
N ASN A 181 -31.20 -48.31 -26.20
CA ASN A 181 -32.22 -48.51 -25.16
C ASN A 181 -31.74 -48.39 -23.70
N LEU A 182 -30.47 -48.05 -23.45
CA LEU A 182 -29.90 -48.02 -22.10
C LEU A 182 -29.19 -46.71 -21.76
N LYS A 183 -28.37 -46.16 -22.66
CA LYS A 183 -27.55 -44.96 -22.37
C LYS A 183 -27.61 -43.94 -23.49
N PHE A 184 -27.85 -42.69 -23.10
CA PHE A 184 -28.04 -41.56 -24.00
C PHE A 184 -27.27 -40.34 -23.51
N SER A 185 -26.95 -39.43 -24.42
CA SER A 185 -26.33 -38.14 -24.12
C SER A 185 -27.03 -37.03 -24.89
N VAL A 186 -27.20 -35.86 -24.27
CA VAL A 186 -27.75 -34.65 -24.91
C VAL A 186 -27.17 -33.41 -24.25
N LEU A 187 -26.91 -32.36 -25.02
CA LEU A 187 -26.52 -31.06 -24.48
C LEU A 187 -27.74 -30.26 -24.04
N VAL A 188 -27.61 -29.55 -22.92
CA VAL A 188 -28.57 -28.54 -22.47
C VAL A 188 -27.92 -27.17 -22.65
N GLY A 189 -28.57 -26.30 -23.42
CA GLY A 189 -28.17 -24.91 -23.62
C GLY A 189 -28.85 -23.99 -22.60
N LEU A 190 -28.08 -23.06 -22.05
CA LEU A 190 -28.54 -22.04 -21.09
C LEU A 190 -28.82 -20.73 -21.81
N SER A 191 -29.78 -19.96 -21.31
CA SER A 191 -30.17 -18.69 -21.91
C SER A 191 -29.27 -17.53 -21.45
N TYR A 192 -28.71 -16.78 -22.40
CA TYR A 192 -27.93 -15.57 -22.10
C TYR A 192 -28.74 -14.48 -21.38
N SER A 193 -30.07 -14.46 -21.55
CA SER A 193 -30.95 -13.47 -20.91
C SER A 193 -31.00 -13.60 -19.39
N VAL A 194 -30.63 -14.77 -18.86
CA VAL A 194 -30.59 -15.05 -17.43
C VAL A 194 -29.16 -15.47 -17.11
N PRO A 195 -28.29 -14.55 -16.65
CA PRO A 195 -26.86 -14.84 -16.56
C PRO A 195 -26.46 -15.69 -15.33
N TYR A 196 -27.39 -15.97 -14.43
CA TYR A 196 -27.15 -16.88 -13.30
C TYR A 196 -28.48 -17.49 -12.84
N GLY A 197 -28.42 -18.68 -12.26
CA GLY A 197 -29.58 -19.34 -11.73
C GLY A 197 -29.40 -20.84 -11.53
N ARG A 198 -30.52 -21.55 -11.65
CA ARG A 198 -30.57 -23.00 -11.54
C ARG A 198 -31.46 -23.59 -12.62
N VAL A 199 -31.08 -24.75 -13.12
CA VAL A 199 -31.86 -25.55 -14.04
C VAL A 199 -32.11 -26.90 -13.41
N ILE A 200 -33.36 -27.37 -13.48
CA ILE A 200 -33.76 -28.68 -12.99
C ILE A 200 -34.11 -29.53 -14.20
N LEU A 201 -33.35 -30.60 -14.38
CA LEU A 201 -33.56 -31.59 -15.42
C LEU A 201 -34.36 -32.74 -14.83
N VAL A 202 -35.44 -33.13 -15.48
CA VAL A 202 -36.33 -34.19 -14.98
C VAL A 202 -36.77 -35.07 -16.15
N MET A 203 -36.59 -36.39 -16.02
CA MET A 203 -37.14 -37.34 -17.00
C MET A 203 -38.65 -37.25 -17.08
N ASP A 204 -39.28 -37.50 -18.22
CA ASP A 204 -40.73 -37.45 -18.35
C ASP A 204 -41.44 -38.60 -17.60
N LYS A 205 -42.77 -38.54 -17.36
CA LYS A 205 -43.51 -39.62 -16.68
C LYS A 205 -44.02 -40.60 -17.72
N SER A 206 -43.84 -41.90 -17.46
CA SER A 206 -44.55 -42.99 -18.16
C SER A 206 -44.51 -42.94 -19.70
N PHE A 207 -43.43 -42.39 -20.27
CA PHE A 207 -43.26 -42.27 -21.73
C PHE A 207 -42.85 -43.60 -22.39
N CYS A 208 -42.33 -44.54 -21.61
CA CYS A 208 -41.93 -45.86 -22.08
C CYS A 208 -42.25 -46.94 -21.04
N ALA A 209 -42.17 -48.20 -21.46
CA ALA A 209 -42.26 -49.38 -20.63
C ALA A 209 -41.19 -50.42 -21.03
N ASP A 210 -40.89 -51.33 -20.12
CA ASP A 210 -40.05 -52.49 -20.40
C ASP A 210 -40.80 -53.56 -21.23
N SER A 211 -40.15 -54.70 -21.46
CA SER A 211 -40.73 -55.85 -22.16
C SER A 211 -41.92 -56.48 -21.42
N ALA A 212 -41.97 -56.39 -20.08
CA ALA A 212 -43.04 -56.92 -19.22
C ALA A 212 -44.25 -55.97 -19.09
N ARG A 213 -44.15 -54.78 -19.68
CA ARG A 213 -45.10 -53.65 -19.60
C ARG A 213 -45.17 -52.96 -18.23
N ASN A 214 -44.10 -52.95 -17.44
CA ASN A 214 -43.96 -51.99 -16.36
C ASN A 214 -43.66 -50.61 -16.94
N LYS A 215 -44.45 -49.61 -16.54
CA LYS A 215 -44.28 -48.24 -17.01
C LYS A 215 -43.12 -47.58 -16.28
N PHE A 216 -42.34 -46.78 -17.01
CA PHE A 216 -41.24 -46.00 -16.43
C PHE A 216 -41.67 -45.25 -15.16
N MET A 217 -40.86 -45.43 -14.11
CA MET A 217 -41.06 -44.82 -12.80
C MET A 217 -39.91 -43.86 -12.49
N ARG A 218 -40.26 -42.59 -12.24
CA ARG A 218 -39.29 -41.57 -11.82
C ARG A 218 -38.82 -41.86 -10.39
N THR A 219 -37.51 -41.81 -10.18
CA THR A 219 -36.86 -41.83 -8.86
C THR A 219 -36.17 -40.48 -8.59
N GLU A 220 -35.55 -40.31 -7.43
CA GLU A 220 -34.76 -39.09 -7.13
C GLU A 220 -33.62 -38.89 -8.14
N ASN A 221 -33.00 -40.00 -8.56
CA ASN A 221 -31.93 -40.00 -9.57
C ASN A 221 -32.42 -39.70 -10.99
N SER A 222 -33.73 -39.71 -11.23
CA SER A 222 -34.33 -39.28 -12.51
C SER A 222 -34.41 -37.76 -12.64
N SER A 223 -33.85 -37.02 -11.68
CA SER A 223 -33.75 -35.58 -11.70
C SER A 223 -32.34 -35.09 -11.35
N LEU A 224 -31.94 -33.96 -11.92
CA LEU A 224 -30.64 -33.34 -11.68
C LEU A 224 -30.79 -31.82 -11.57
N LEU A 225 -30.23 -31.25 -10.51
CA LEU A 225 -30.14 -29.80 -10.29
C LEU A 225 -28.75 -29.32 -10.70
N VAL A 226 -28.69 -28.37 -11.64
CA VAL A 226 -27.45 -27.72 -12.07
C VAL A 226 -27.56 -26.23 -11.78
N HIS A 227 -26.58 -25.69 -11.05
CA HIS A 227 -26.43 -24.26 -10.85
C HIS A 227 -25.52 -23.70 -11.93
N PHE A 228 -25.84 -22.52 -12.42
CA PHE A 228 -25.00 -21.86 -13.41
C PHE A 228 -24.83 -20.39 -13.11
N ASP A 229 -23.64 -19.87 -13.43
CA ASP A 229 -23.32 -18.45 -13.37
C ASP A 229 -22.31 -18.14 -14.47
N ILE A 230 -22.78 -17.41 -15.48
CA ILE A 230 -21.97 -17.00 -16.65
C ILE A 230 -21.39 -15.59 -16.47
N ARG A 231 -21.63 -14.94 -15.32
CA ARG A 231 -21.09 -13.60 -15.04
C ARG A 231 -19.59 -13.69 -14.73
N SER A 232 -18.90 -12.59 -14.98
CA SER A 232 -17.53 -12.39 -14.52
C SER A 232 -17.48 -12.37 -12.99
N VAL A 233 -16.47 -13.03 -12.43
CA VAL A 233 -16.28 -13.09 -10.98
C VAL A 233 -15.26 -12.03 -10.57
N PHE A 234 -15.72 -11.08 -9.76
CA PHE A 234 -14.90 -10.01 -9.20
C PHE A 234 -14.43 -10.35 -7.80
N VAL A 235 -13.27 -9.79 -7.45
CA VAL A 235 -12.69 -9.80 -6.10
C VAL A 235 -12.46 -8.37 -5.63
N ASN A 236 -12.58 -8.13 -4.33
CA ASN A 236 -12.27 -6.85 -3.71
C ASN A 236 -11.27 -7.08 -2.57
N LEU A 237 -10.10 -6.44 -2.67
CA LEU A 237 -9.06 -6.43 -1.64
C LEU A 237 -9.29 -5.22 -0.72
N ARG A 238 -9.68 -5.50 0.53
CA ARG A 238 -9.95 -4.48 1.55
C ARG A 238 -8.97 -4.57 2.70
N THR A 239 -8.54 -3.42 3.19
CA THR A 239 -7.72 -3.29 4.40
C THR A 239 -8.56 -2.66 5.52
N HIS A 240 -8.14 -2.84 6.76
CA HIS A 240 -8.69 -2.11 7.92
C HIS A 240 -7.90 -0.82 8.22
N VAL A 241 -6.98 -0.44 7.33
CA VAL A 241 -6.18 0.77 7.48
C VAL A 241 -7.08 1.98 7.18
N PRO A 242 -7.18 2.97 8.08
CA PRO A 242 -8.05 4.11 7.87
C PRO A 242 -7.55 4.99 6.72
N GLU A 243 -8.51 5.53 5.97
CA GLU A 243 -8.28 6.49 4.90
C GLU A 243 -8.36 7.91 5.45
N LYS A 244 -7.44 8.77 5.02
CA LYS A 244 -7.40 10.20 5.33
C LYS A 244 -7.27 10.99 4.04
N LEU A 245 -8.04 12.06 3.92
CA LEU A 245 -7.91 13.02 2.84
C LEU A 245 -6.87 14.08 3.21
N LEU A 246 -5.84 14.23 2.39
CA LEU A 246 -4.78 15.20 2.60
C LEU A 246 -4.54 15.99 1.32
N GLU A 247 -4.37 17.30 1.46
CA GLU A 247 -3.91 18.15 0.37
C GLU A 247 -2.40 17.91 0.17
N LEU A 248 -1.99 17.37 -0.96
CA LEU A 248 -0.61 17.10 -1.35
C LEU A 248 -0.37 17.75 -2.70
N ASN A 249 0.64 18.62 -2.81
CA ASN A 249 0.93 19.38 -4.04
C ASN A 249 -0.31 20.13 -4.62
N SER A 250 -1.13 20.73 -3.76
CA SER A 250 -2.36 21.45 -4.12
C SER A 250 -3.50 20.57 -4.67
N GLU A 251 -3.41 19.25 -4.51
CA GLU A 251 -4.48 18.30 -4.84
C GLU A 251 -4.92 17.53 -3.59
N THR A 252 -6.22 17.30 -3.43
CA THR A 252 -6.72 16.44 -2.34
C THR A 252 -6.57 14.99 -2.74
N ARG A 253 -5.74 14.22 -2.00
CA ARG A 253 -5.48 12.80 -2.25
C ARG A 253 -5.83 11.94 -1.04
N THR A 254 -6.22 10.69 -1.32
CA THR A 254 -6.54 9.69 -0.29
C THR A 254 -5.28 8.96 0.15
N VAL A 255 -5.03 8.93 1.46
CA VAL A 255 -3.86 8.32 2.09
C VAL A 255 -4.31 7.28 3.10
N GLN A 256 -3.76 6.06 3.01
CA GLN A 256 -3.98 5.00 3.99
C GLN A 256 -2.75 4.88 4.90
N ALA A 257 -2.93 5.20 6.18
CA ALA A 257 -1.85 5.09 7.16
C ALA A 257 -2.37 4.68 8.54
N THR A 258 -1.60 3.88 9.28
CA THR A 258 -1.96 3.45 10.64
C THR A 258 -0.74 3.23 11.49
N ASN A 259 -0.85 3.53 12.78
CA ASN A 259 0.10 3.12 13.81
C ASN A 259 -0.37 1.90 14.62
N ASN A 260 -1.61 1.46 14.41
CA ASN A 260 -2.18 0.33 15.13
C ASN A 260 -2.00 -0.96 14.32
N TYR A 261 -1.20 -1.88 14.86
CA TYR A 261 -0.95 -3.20 14.27
C TYR A 261 -2.23 -4.01 14.01
N LYS A 262 -3.30 -3.80 14.80
CA LYS A 262 -4.59 -4.51 14.61
C LYS A 262 -5.30 -4.14 13.31
N ASN A 263 -4.94 -3.00 12.70
CA ASN A 263 -5.50 -2.54 11.44
C ASN A 263 -4.80 -3.15 10.22
N LEU A 264 -3.69 -3.89 10.41
CA LEU A 264 -2.96 -4.60 9.35
C LEU A 264 -3.67 -5.86 8.86
N LYS A 265 -5.00 -5.90 9.02
CA LYS A 265 -5.87 -6.98 8.55
C LYS A 265 -6.30 -6.69 7.12
N VAL A 266 -6.19 -7.72 6.31
CA VAL A 266 -6.44 -7.69 4.88
C VAL A 266 -7.50 -8.73 4.58
N TYR A 267 -8.50 -8.37 3.78
CA TYR A 267 -9.59 -9.25 3.42
C TYR A 267 -9.81 -9.25 1.92
N LEU A 268 -9.86 -10.45 1.35
CA LEU A 268 -10.36 -10.67 -0.01
C LEU A 268 -11.83 -11.03 0.06
N TYR A 269 -12.66 -10.31 -0.70
CA TYR A 269 -14.08 -10.59 -0.87
C TYR A 269 -14.36 -10.97 -2.32
N PHE A 270 -14.77 -12.20 -2.54
CA PHE A 270 -15.18 -12.70 -3.84
C PHE A 270 -16.70 -12.53 -4.01
N SER A 271 -17.12 -12.12 -5.19
CA SER A 271 -18.52 -12.01 -5.57
C SER A 271 -19.24 -13.37 -5.57
N GLU A 272 -18.51 -14.45 -5.88
CA GLU A 272 -18.99 -15.84 -5.85
C GLU A 272 -18.03 -16.76 -5.07
N PRO A 273 -18.50 -17.92 -4.57
CA PRO A 273 -17.65 -18.88 -3.85
C PRO A 273 -16.51 -19.40 -4.73
N VAL A 274 -15.29 -19.45 -4.20
CA VAL A 274 -14.13 -20.05 -4.88
C VAL A 274 -13.88 -21.49 -4.44
N LEU A 275 -13.28 -22.29 -5.33
CA LEU A 275 -12.88 -23.67 -5.03
C LEU A 275 -11.59 -23.74 -4.23
N ASN A 276 -10.73 -22.74 -4.36
CA ASN A 276 -9.39 -22.73 -3.78
C ASN A 276 -9.41 -22.72 -2.24
N SER A 277 -8.42 -23.39 -1.65
CA SER A 277 -8.19 -23.38 -0.21
C SER A 277 -7.62 -22.04 0.27
N SER A 278 -7.69 -21.76 1.59
CA SER A 278 -7.10 -20.55 2.16
C SER A 278 -5.57 -20.47 1.95
N THR A 279 -4.90 -21.62 1.88
CA THR A 279 -3.47 -21.74 1.59
C THR A 279 -3.13 -21.42 0.14
N GLU A 280 -3.96 -21.87 -0.80
CA GLU A 280 -3.81 -21.50 -2.22
C GLU A 280 -4.05 -20.00 -2.42
N VAL A 281 -5.12 -19.45 -1.84
CA VAL A 281 -5.39 -18.00 -1.90
C VAL A 281 -4.25 -17.19 -1.28
N LEU A 282 -3.64 -17.68 -0.20
CA LEU A 282 -2.46 -17.05 0.41
C LEU A 282 -1.24 -17.11 -0.52
N SER A 283 -1.01 -18.22 -1.23
CA SER A 283 0.10 -18.35 -2.17
C SER A 283 -0.03 -17.41 -3.38
N SER A 284 -1.26 -16.97 -3.69
CA SER A 284 -1.55 -15.96 -4.72
C SER A 284 -1.41 -14.52 -4.23
N LEU A 285 -1.12 -14.30 -2.94
CA LEU A 285 -0.86 -12.98 -2.39
C LEU A 285 0.64 -12.75 -2.25
N ASN A 286 1.09 -11.56 -2.66
CA ASN A 286 2.45 -11.10 -2.44
C ASN A 286 2.46 -9.81 -1.64
N THR A 287 3.38 -9.68 -0.70
CA THR A 287 3.56 -8.50 0.14
C THR A 287 4.98 -7.96 0.00
N SER A 288 5.14 -6.65 -0.17
CA SER A 288 6.46 -6.02 -0.29
C SER A 288 7.27 -6.05 1.02
N GLN A 289 6.57 -6.04 2.16
CA GLN A 289 7.16 -6.09 3.50
C GLN A 289 6.29 -6.93 4.43
N GLY A 290 6.92 -7.50 5.47
CA GLY A 290 6.25 -8.40 6.42
C GLY A 290 5.88 -9.76 5.82
N VAL A 291 5.11 -10.52 6.56
CA VAL A 291 4.61 -11.86 6.19
C VAL A 291 3.11 -11.90 6.37
N LEU A 292 2.39 -12.45 5.40
CA LEU A 292 0.93 -12.65 5.48
C LEU A 292 0.63 -13.97 6.18
N LEU A 293 -0.11 -13.90 7.28
CA LEU A 293 -0.61 -15.08 8.01
C LEU A 293 -2.13 -15.18 7.92
N PRO A 294 -2.70 -16.39 7.85
CA PRO A 294 -4.15 -16.57 7.84
C PRO A 294 -4.77 -16.08 9.16
N ASN A 295 -5.76 -15.21 9.04
CA ASN A 295 -6.54 -14.71 10.17
C ASN A 295 -7.83 -15.55 10.24
N GLY A 296 -8.00 -16.33 11.32
CA GLY A 296 -9.00 -17.41 11.50
C GLY A 296 -10.49 -17.01 11.49
N GLY A 297 -10.91 -16.16 10.56
CA GLY A 297 -12.29 -15.75 10.35
C GLY A 297 -13.08 -16.75 9.50
N ARG A 298 -14.42 -16.71 9.62
CA ARG A 298 -15.32 -17.52 8.79
C ARG A 298 -15.18 -17.14 7.32
N SER A 299 -15.02 -18.14 6.45
CA SER A 299 -14.85 -17.92 5.01
C SER A 299 -16.13 -17.53 4.26
N LEU A 300 -17.27 -17.44 4.97
CA LEU A 300 -18.60 -17.17 4.42
C LEU A 300 -18.93 -18.05 3.19
N GLY A 301 -18.61 -19.34 3.29
CA GLY A 301 -18.75 -20.28 2.18
C GLY A 301 -17.74 -20.02 1.06
N ASN A 302 -16.47 -19.80 1.41
CA ASN A 302 -15.36 -19.50 0.50
C ASN A 302 -15.58 -18.24 -0.36
N ARG A 303 -16.24 -17.23 0.21
CA ARG A 303 -16.38 -15.89 -0.39
C ARG A 303 -15.47 -14.86 0.26
N ARG A 304 -14.93 -15.16 1.44
CA ARG A 304 -14.09 -14.24 2.21
C ARG A 304 -12.85 -14.95 2.72
N PHE A 305 -11.71 -14.31 2.57
CA PHE A 305 -10.45 -14.78 3.14
C PHE A 305 -9.79 -13.63 3.88
N GLY A 306 -9.36 -13.88 5.11
CA GLY A 306 -8.74 -12.88 5.97
C GLY A 306 -7.29 -13.23 6.24
N PHE A 307 -6.42 -12.23 6.15
CA PHE A 307 -5.00 -12.33 6.42
C PHE A 307 -4.57 -11.19 7.34
N LEU A 308 -3.50 -11.41 8.10
CA LEU A 308 -2.85 -10.41 8.94
C LEU A 308 -1.42 -10.24 8.45
N VAL A 309 -0.98 -9.00 8.26
CA VAL A 309 0.43 -8.70 7.97
C VAL A 309 1.18 -8.65 9.30
N GLU A 310 2.14 -9.55 9.48
CA GLU A 310 3.01 -9.63 10.65
C GLU A 310 4.48 -9.37 10.29
N ASN A 311 5.33 -9.26 11.32
CA ASN A 311 6.78 -9.05 11.18
C ASN A 311 7.14 -7.82 10.33
N VAL A 312 6.38 -6.73 10.52
CA VAL A 312 6.59 -5.45 9.84
C VAL A 312 7.51 -4.57 10.70
N SER A 313 8.46 -3.88 10.05
CA SER A 313 9.30 -2.87 10.69
C SER A 313 8.48 -1.77 11.38
N SER A 314 9.09 -1.04 12.32
CA SER A 314 8.40 0.04 13.05
C SER A 314 7.87 1.15 12.13
N VAL A 315 8.51 1.34 10.96
CA VAL A 315 8.05 2.18 9.85
C VAL A 315 8.19 1.34 8.59
N ALA A 316 7.11 1.21 7.81
CA ALA A 316 7.08 0.40 6.61
C ALA A 316 5.97 0.84 5.65
N ILE A 317 6.28 0.86 4.37
CA ILE A 317 5.31 1.00 3.29
C ILE A 317 5.01 -0.40 2.76
N VAL A 318 3.79 -0.86 3.00
CA VAL A 318 3.34 -2.22 2.67
C VAL A 318 2.48 -2.14 1.42
N THR A 319 2.86 -2.91 0.41
CA THR A 319 2.10 -3.10 -0.84
C THR A 319 1.70 -4.56 -0.93
N ILE A 320 0.41 -4.80 -1.12
CA ILE A 320 -0.14 -6.15 -1.26
C ILE A 320 -0.71 -6.28 -2.67
N SER A 321 -0.18 -7.23 -3.42
CA SER A 321 -0.71 -7.63 -4.72
C SER A 321 -1.39 -9.00 -4.64
N PHE A 322 -2.39 -9.18 -5.48
CA PHE A 322 -3.15 -10.43 -5.58
C PHE A 322 -3.14 -10.90 -7.03
N ASP A 323 -2.57 -12.09 -7.24
CA ASP A 323 -2.61 -12.77 -8.53
C ASP A 323 -3.88 -13.62 -8.62
N SER A 324 -4.84 -13.16 -9.43
CA SER A 324 -6.11 -13.85 -9.59
C SER A 324 -6.07 -15.01 -10.58
N SER A 325 -4.94 -15.24 -11.28
CA SER A 325 -4.84 -16.20 -12.39
C SER A 325 -5.14 -17.65 -11.98
N ALA A 326 -4.71 -18.04 -10.77
CA ALA A 326 -4.90 -19.39 -10.23
C ALA A 326 -6.25 -19.57 -9.50
N ILE A 327 -7.06 -18.51 -9.39
CA ILE A 327 -8.26 -18.51 -8.55
C ILE A 327 -9.50 -18.67 -9.42
N ILE A 328 -10.28 -19.70 -9.11
CA ILE A 328 -11.48 -20.09 -9.86
C ILE A 328 -12.70 -20.19 -8.96
N SER A 329 -13.84 -19.72 -9.47
CA SER A 329 -15.12 -19.89 -8.81
C SER A 329 -15.57 -21.35 -8.80
N ARG A 330 -16.57 -21.67 -7.96
CA ARG A 330 -17.22 -22.98 -7.93
C ARG A 330 -17.84 -23.38 -9.27
N GLN A 331 -18.22 -22.41 -10.08
CA GLN A 331 -18.77 -22.58 -11.42
C GLN A 331 -17.69 -22.74 -12.50
N GLY A 332 -16.41 -22.55 -12.16
CA GLY A 332 -15.28 -22.66 -13.09
C GLY A 332 -14.86 -21.35 -13.76
N THR A 333 -15.37 -20.21 -13.28
CA THR A 333 -15.04 -18.89 -13.85
C THR A 333 -13.76 -18.33 -13.22
N PRO A 334 -12.77 -17.91 -14.01
CA PRO A 334 -11.57 -17.26 -13.48
C PRO A 334 -11.91 -15.89 -12.88
N VAL A 335 -11.21 -15.52 -11.82
CA VAL A 335 -11.42 -14.24 -11.14
C VAL A 335 -10.69 -13.10 -11.86
N SER A 336 -11.36 -11.97 -12.05
CA SER A 336 -10.77 -10.79 -12.69
C SER A 336 -9.63 -10.17 -11.86
N PRO A 337 -8.56 -9.68 -12.49
CA PRO A 337 -7.42 -9.08 -11.79
C PRO A 337 -7.78 -7.75 -11.13
N ILE A 338 -7.05 -7.39 -10.06
CA ILE A 338 -7.28 -6.17 -9.28
C ILE A 338 -6.01 -5.37 -9.05
N ALA A 339 -6.18 -4.10 -8.63
CA ALA A 339 -5.09 -3.25 -8.20
C ALA A 339 -4.39 -3.82 -6.95
N PRO A 340 -3.07 -3.64 -6.82
CA PRO A 340 -2.45 -3.76 -5.51
C PRO A 340 -2.93 -2.63 -4.58
N VAL A 341 -2.96 -2.91 -3.28
CA VAL A 341 -3.24 -1.90 -2.24
C VAL A 341 -1.94 -1.54 -1.54
N THR A 342 -1.70 -0.24 -1.35
CA THR A 342 -0.51 0.28 -0.66
C THR A 342 -0.91 1.18 0.50
N PHE A 343 -0.29 0.97 1.66
CA PHE A 343 -0.50 1.79 2.86
C PHE A 343 0.79 1.94 3.68
N LEU A 344 0.81 2.96 4.54
CA LEU A 344 1.90 3.23 5.48
C LEU A 344 1.59 2.67 6.88
N TYR A 345 2.49 1.85 7.41
CA TYR A 345 2.52 1.52 8.82
C TYR A 345 3.66 2.30 9.49
N ASP A 346 3.35 3.09 10.51
CA ASP A 346 4.35 3.82 11.29
C ASP A 346 3.92 3.82 12.75
N SER A 347 4.74 3.23 13.61
CA SER A 347 4.54 3.12 15.07
C SER A 347 5.43 4.08 15.87
N GLN A 348 6.31 4.84 15.21
CA GLN A 348 7.22 5.76 15.87
C GLN A 348 6.53 7.10 16.14
N ARG A 349 6.83 7.74 17.27
CA ARG A 349 6.28 9.08 17.57
C ARG A 349 7.12 10.19 16.91
N PRO A 350 6.50 11.28 16.42
CA PRO A 350 7.25 12.46 15.96
C PRO A 350 8.12 13.06 17.07
N ILE A 351 9.41 13.26 16.80
CA ILE A 351 10.33 13.98 17.67
C ILE A 351 10.42 15.42 17.20
N VAL A 352 10.35 16.37 18.15
CA VAL A 352 10.46 17.81 17.91
C VAL A 352 11.68 18.38 18.63
N ARG A 353 12.40 19.28 17.96
CA ARG A 353 13.51 20.05 18.53
C ARG A 353 13.31 21.54 18.25
N LEU A 354 13.50 22.34 19.28
CA LEU A 354 13.56 23.80 19.19
C LEU A 354 15.00 24.26 19.18
N SER A 355 15.30 25.24 18.32
CA SER A 355 16.55 25.98 18.31
C SER A 355 16.30 27.47 18.10
N THR A 356 17.28 28.30 18.44
CA THR A 356 17.24 29.75 18.22
C THR A 356 18.61 30.23 17.74
N THR A 357 18.63 31.31 16.97
CA THR A 357 19.85 32.03 16.58
C THR A 357 20.28 33.06 17.62
N SER A 358 19.40 33.40 18.57
CA SER A 358 19.73 34.32 19.66
C SER A 358 20.65 33.66 20.68
N ASN A 359 21.54 34.46 21.27
CA ASN A 359 22.33 34.01 22.41
C ASN A 359 21.42 33.66 23.61
N MET A 360 21.82 32.69 24.43
CA MET A 360 21.11 32.31 25.66
C MET A 360 20.87 33.46 26.63
N ARG A 361 21.64 34.55 26.50
CA ARG A 361 21.40 35.83 27.15
C ARG A 361 21.40 36.93 26.09
N THR A 362 20.28 37.61 25.90
CA THR A 362 20.07 38.59 24.82
C THR A 362 19.44 39.88 25.33
N ARG A 363 19.75 40.99 24.65
CA ARG A 363 19.08 42.30 24.81
C ARG A 363 17.98 42.53 23.79
N GLU A 364 17.86 41.61 22.83
CA GLU A 364 16.88 41.72 21.75
C GLU A 364 15.51 41.33 22.31
N HIS A 365 14.53 42.20 22.09
CA HIS A 365 13.15 41.95 22.54
C HIS A 365 12.46 40.85 21.75
N THR A 366 12.93 40.55 20.54
CA THR A 366 12.36 39.52 19.67
C THR A 366 13.34 38.36 19.57
N ILE A 367 12.87 37.16 19.89
CA ILE A 367 13.64 35.91 19.89
C ILE A 367 13.09 35.03 18.76
N PRO A 368 13.81 34.88 17.63
CA PRO A 368 13.44 33.93 16.58
C PRO A 368 13.71 32.49 17.02
N ILE A 369 12.73 31.61 16.83
CA ILE A 369 12.78 30.21 17.19
C ILE A 369 12.42 29.36 15.98
N LEU A 370 13.25 28.35 15.72
CA LEU A 370 13.02 27.32 14.73
C LEU A 370 12.52 26.06 15.43
N ILE A 371 11.38 25.54 14.96
CA ILE A 371 10.77 24.29 15.43
C ILE A 371 10.92 23.27 14.30
N LYS A 372 11.68 22.19 14.57
CA LYS A 372 11.94 21.13 13.60
C LYS A 372 11.41 19.80 14.12
N PHE A 373 10.46 19.21 13.40
CA PHE A 373 10.03 17.82 13.57
C PHE A 373 10.87 16.92 12.67
N LEU A 374 11.28 15.74 13.17
CA LEU A 374 12.03 14.78 12.35
C LEU A 374 11.21 14.17 11.22
N LYS A 375 9.88 14.20 11.35
CA LYS A 375 8.92 13.76 10.33
C LYS A 375 7.74 14.71 10.23
N PRO A 376 7.01 14.74 9.10
CA PRO A 376 5.87 15.62 8.90
C PRO A 376 4.77 15.41 9.94
N VAL A 377 4.23 16.51 10.46
CA VAL A 377 3.08 16.52 11.38
C VAL A 377 1.91 17.29 10.79
N PHE A 378 0.71 17.00 11.28
CA PHE A 378 -0.56 17.53 10.76
C PHE A 378 -1.32 18.25 11.86
N GLY A 379 -1.85 19.43 11.54
CA GLY A 379 -2.63 20.24 12.48
C GLY A 379 -1.81 21.03 13.51
N PHE A 380 -0.49 21.14 13.35
CA PHE A 380 0.34 21.97 14.23
C PHE A 380 0.13 23.47 13.95
N ASN A 381 -0.14 24.26 14.99
CA ASN A 381 -0.39 25.70 14.90
C ASN A 381 0.19 26.45 16.13
N SER A 382 0.06 27.77 16.17
CA SER A 382 0.63 28.60 17.24
C SER A 382 0.09 28.32 18.65
N SER A 383 -1.15 27.84 18.80
CA SER A 383 -1.74 27.52 20.11
C SER A 383 -1.09 26.31 20.79
N HIS A 384 -0.34 25.53 20.03
CA HIS A 384 0.35 24.32 20.48
C HIS A 384 1.73 24.60 21.09
N ILE A 385 2.14 25.86 21.15
CA ILE A 385 3.41 26.29 21.71
C ILE A 385 3.15 26.83 23.11
N SER A 386 3.80 26.23 24.12
CA SER A 386 3.75 26.71 25.49
C SER A 386 4.86 27.75 25.69
N ILE A 387 4.45 28.96 26.02
CA ILE A 387 5.33 30.13 26.17
C ILE A 387 5.12 30.70 27.57
N SER A 388 6.23 30.99 28.24
CA SER A 388 6.25 31.69 29.54
C SER A 388 7.29 32.80 29.49
N GLY A 389 6.97 33.94 30.12
CA GLY A 389 7.86 35.12 30.13
C GLY A 389 7.85 35.97 28.85
N GLY A 390 6.99 35.66 27.88
CA GLY A 390 6.81 36.43 26.66
C GLY A 390 5.52 36.03 25.92
N HIS A 391 5.29 36.63 24.76
CA HIS A 391 4.15 36.31 23.89
C HIS A 391 4.58 36.09 22.44
N LEU A 392 3.79 35.30 21.72
CA LEU A 392 4.03 34.98 20.31
C LEU A 392 3.71 36.20 19.45
N GLN A 393 4.67 36.62 18.62
CA GLN A 393 4.53 37.75 17.70
C GLN A 393 4.17 37.27 16.29
N SER A 394 4.85 36.23 15.81
CA SER A 394 4.59 35.64 14.49
C SER A 394 4.79 34.13 14.52
N PHE A 395 4.07 33.42 13.64
CA PHE A 395 4.19 31.98 13.44
C PHE A 395 3.99 31.68 11.96
N ASN A 396 5.00 31.07 11.34
CA ASN A 396 5.00 30.71 9.93
C ASN A 396 5.38 29.24 9.75
N ALA A 397 4.62 28.52 8.93
CA ALA A 397 4.95 27.16 8.53
C ALA A 397 5.76 27.20 7.23
N ILE A 398 7.02 26.74 7.27
CA ILE A 398 7.86 26.61 6.06
C ILE A 398 7.52 25.30 5.36
N SER A 399 7.38 24.23 6.13
CA SER A 399 6.96 22.92 5.66
C SER A 399 6.19 22.19 6.76
N ARG A 400 5.68 20.99 6.49
CA ARG A 400 5.00 20.17 7.50
C ARG A 400 5.91 19.68 8.64
N SER A 401 7.23 19.84 8.49
CA SER A 401 8.23 19.48 9.49
C SER A 401 9.02 20.67 10.05
N ILE A 402 8.95 21.86 9.43
CA ILE A 402 9.74 23.03 9.81
C ILE A 402 8.83 24.25 9.98
N TYR A 403 8.88 24.85 11.16
CA TYR A 403 8.10 26.04 11.51
C TYR A 403 9.02 27.09 12.13
N THR A 404 8.72 28.37 11.88
CA THR A 404 9.42 29.50 12.48
C THR A 404 8.44 30.32 13.30
N THR A 405 8.90 30.78 14.47
CA THR A 405 8.12 31.67 15.32
C THR A 405 9.01 32.74 15.92
N GLU A 406 8.46 33.93 16.08
CA GLU A 406 9.12 35.02 16.78
C GLU A 406 8.39 35.27 18.08
N ILE A 407 9.14 35.28 19.18
CA ILE A 407 8.59 35.51 20.51
C ILE A 407 9.11 36.83 21.03
N LYS A 408 8.19 37.68 21.48
CA LYS A 408 8.52 38.94 22.13
C LYS A 408 8.67 38.71 23.64
N ALA A 409 9.82 39.07 24.17
CA ALA A 409 10.13 38.92 25.59
C ALA A 409 9.45 40.04 26.42
N ASP A 410 8.66 39.63 27.42
CA ASP A 410 8.02 40.55 28.37
C ASP A 410 8.72 40.54 29.74
N HIS A 411 9.35 39.41 30.08
CA HIS A 411 10.06 39.18 31.33
C HIS A 411 11.52 38.79 31.08
N ASP A 412 12.29 38.70 32.17
CA ASP A 412 13.73 38.42 32.12
C ASP A 412 14.07 36.99 31.66
N VAL A 413 13.14 36.05 31.80
CA VAL A 413 13.32 34.66 31.39
C VAL A 413 12.17 34.24 30.50
N VAL A 414 12.47 33.98 29.22
CA VAL A 414 11.53 33.42 28.26
C VAL A 414 11.79 31.92 28.16
N SER A 415 10.78 31.11 28.46
CA SER A 415 10.84 29.66 28.35
C SER A 415 9.77 29.15 27.39
N VAL A 416 10.20 28.33 26.43
CA VAL A 416 9.40 27.91 25.27
C VAL A 416 9.55 26.41 25.08
N ASN A 417 8.42 25.71 24.95
CA ASN A 417 8.41 24.30 24.61
C ASN A 417 7.15 23.92 23.81
N VAL A 418 7.24 22.79 23.11
CA VAL A 418 6.10 22.10 22.50
C VAL A 418 5.77 20.91 23.41
N PRO A 419 4.60 20.91 24.08
CA PRO A 419 4.18 19.81 24.94
C PRO A 419 4.01 18.49 24.15
N GLU A 420 4.01 17.38 24.87
CA GLU A 420 3.67 16.08 24.27
C GLU A 420 2.18 15.97 23.93
N ASN A 421 1.86 15.12 22.96
CA ASN A 421 0.48 14.76 22.59
C ASN A 421 -0.40 15.90 22.07
N ILE A 422 0.21 16.88 21.42
CA ILE A 422 -0.50 18.04 20.87
C ILE A 422 -0.71 17.94 19.34
N THR A 423 0.23 17.32 18.63
CA THR A 423 0.17 17.15 17.18
C THR A 423 0.59 15.74 16.78
N GLY A 424 0.11 15.25 15.65
CA GLY A 424 0.39 13.89 15.20
C GLY A 424 0.85 13.79 13.75
N ASP A 425 1.39 12.64 13.39
CA ASP A 425 1.69 12.29 12.00
C ASP A 425 0.45 11.77 11.25
N VAL A 426 0.65 11.38 9.98
CA VAL A 426 -0.42 10.81 9.16
C VAL A 426 -0.91 9.45 9.68
N ALA A 427 -0.05 8.67 10.33
CA ALA A 427 -0.37 7.35 10.87
C ALA A 427 -1.17 7.41 12.19
N GLY A 428 -1.19 8.59 12.85
CA GLY A 428 -1.90 8.84 14.11
C GLY A 428 -1.00 8.83 15.34
N ASN A 429 0.32 8.78 15.20
CA ASN A 429 1.23 8.90 16.34
C ASN A 429 1.33 10.35 16.80
N GLN A 430 1.13 10.54 18.09
CA GLN A 430 1.24 11.83 18.76
C GLN A 430 2.70 12.20 19.07
N ASN A 431 3.05 13.48 18.99
CA ASN A 431 4.41 13.97 19.18
C ASN A 431 4.92 13.76 20.60
N LEU A 432 6.23 13.54 20.73
CA LEU A 432 6.95 13.63 22.01
C LEU A 432 7.15 15.11 22.40
N ALA A 433 7.34 15.37 23.69
CA ALA A 433 7.67 16.71 24.16
C ALA A 433 9.02 17.16 23.57
N SER A 434 9.13 18.45 23.27
CA SER A 434 10.39 19.05 22.82
C SER A 434 11.38 19.26 23.97
N ASN A 435 12.61 19.65 23.62
CA ASN A 435 13.48 20.34 24.58
C ASN A 435 12.82 21.66 25.05
N ILE A 436 13.18 22.10 26.24
CA ILE A 436 12.76 23.41 26.77
C ILE A 436 13.82 24.43 26.38
N LEU A 437 13.45 25.41 25.57
CA LEU A 437 14.34 26.51 25.22
C LEU A 437 14.17 27.63 26.25
N GLN A 438 15.25 27.95 26.97
CA GLN A 438 15.27 29.05 27.93
C GLN A 438 16.24 30.13 27.48
N VAL A 439 15.72 31.34 27.26
CA VAL A 439 16.50 32.51 26.87
C VAL A 439 16.31 33.60 27.92
N ARG A 440 17.41 34.14 28.44
CA ARG A 440 17.37 35.26 29.38
C ARG A 440 17.40 36.58 28.62
N HIS A 441 16.28 37.29 28.66
CA HIS A 441 16.18 38.64 28.14
C HIS A 441 16.60 39.64 29.22
N TYR A 442 17.30 40.71 28.84
CA TYR A 442 17.62 41.80 29.77
C TYR A 442 17.51 43.16 29.07
N SER A 443 16.99 44.15 29.78
CA SER A 443 17.08 45.54 29.37
C SER A 443 18.46 46.11 29.70
N VAL A 444 19.01 46.95 28.83
CA VAL A 444 20.30 47.63 29.08
C VAL A 444 20.16 48.54 30.32
N PRO A 445 20.96 48.32 31.38
CA PRO A 445 20.88 49.15 32.58
C PRO A 445 21.26 50.60 32.27
N ILE A 446 20.44 51.54 32.75
CA ILE A 446 20.67 52.99 32.55
C ILE A 446 22.04 53.39 33.12
N THR A 447 22.43 52.82 34.27
CA THR A 447 23.72 53.07 34.93
C THR A 447 24.91 52.77 34.01
N SER A 448 24.89 51.65 33.28
CA SER A 448 25.95 51.26 32.35
C SER A 448 26.09 52.24 31.19
N CYS A 449 24.95 52.68 30.63
CA CYS A 449 24.92 53.65 29.54
C CYS A 449 25.47 55.01 30.01
N VAL A 450 25.04 55.47 31.18
CA VAL A 450 25.49 56.73 31.78
C VAL A 450 27.00 56.68 32.07
N ILE A 451 27.51 55.65 32.73
CA ILE A 451 28.94 55.55 33.06
C ILE A 451 29.78 55.46 31.77
N SER A 452 29.34 54.69 30.78
CA SER A 452 30.06 54.60 29.50
C SER A 452 30.09 55.93 28.76
N THR A 453 28.96 56.64 28.68
CA THR A 453 28.91 57.97 28.01
C THR A 453 29.76 59.01 28.73
N PHE A 454 29.71 59.07 30.07
CA PHE A 454 30.60 59.94 30.85
C PHE A 454 32.08 59.61 30.66
N THR A 455 32.43 58.32 30.60
CA THR A 455 33.81 57.87 30.37
C THR A 455 34.30 58.32 29.00
N THR A 456 33.49 58.12 27.96
CA THR A 456 33.81 58.55 26.58
C THR A 456 33.91 60.07 26.48
N ALA A 457 32.96 60.82 27.05
CA ALA A 457 32.97 62.29 27.04
C ALA A 457 34.19 62.86 27.78
N SER A 458 34.51 62.30 28.95
CA SER A 458 35.69 62.69 29.73
C SER A 458 36.98 62.39 28.98
N PHE A 459 37.07 61.24 28.29
CA PHE A 459 38.22 60.90 27.46
C PHE A 459 38.38 61.87 26.27
N VAL A 460 37.29 62.23 25.60
CA VAL A 460 37.33 63.21 24.49
C VAL A 460 37.77 64.58 24.99
N ALA A 461 37.19 65.06 26.11
CA ALA A 461 37.55 66.35 26.69
C ALA A 461 39.04 66.40 27.12
N THR A 462 39.52 65.34 27.77
CA THR A 462 40.94 65.23 28.17
C THR A 462 41.87 65.10 26.96
N SER A 463 41.46 64.40 25.91
CA SER A 463 42.21 64.31 24.65
C SER A 463 42.35 65.67 23.98
N LEU A 464 41.27 66.45 23.90
CA LEU A 464 41.28 67.81 23.34
C LEU A 464 42.15 68.75 24.16
N ALA A 465 42.01 68.72 25.49
CA ALA A 465 42.83 69.54 26.39
C ALA A 465 44.32 69.18 26.29
N ALA A 466 44.66 67.88 26.23
CA ALA A 466 46.03 67.42 26.02
C ALA A 466 46.57 67.83 24.64
N GLY A 467 45.74 67.77 23.59
CA GLY A 467 46.07 68.25 22.25
C GLY A 467 46.38 69.76 22.23
N TRP A 468 45.53 70.59 22.82
CA TRP A 468 45.78 72.02 22.92
C TRP A 468 47.00 72.36 23.77
N LEU A 469 47.20 71.65 24.89
CA LEU A 469 48.37 71.85 25.74
C LEU A 469 49.67 71.45 25.04
N THR A 470 49.69 70.34 24.30
CA THR A 470 50.85 69.91 23.50
C THR A 470 51.17 70.90 22.38
N VAL A 471 50.16 71.37 21.64
CA VAL A 471 50.36 72.40 20.60
C VAL A 471 50.88 73.71 21.19
N SER A 472 50.29 74.16 22.30
CA SER A 472 50.69 75.41 22.96
C SER A 472 52.11 75.32 23.53
N THR A 473 52.46 74.22 24.18
CA THR A 473 53.82 74.00 24.73
C THR A 473 54.86 73.83 23.63
N ALA A 474 54.56 73.11 22.55
CA ALA A 474 55.43 73.00 21.39
C ALA A 474 55.65 74.37 20.73
N SER A 475 54.60 75.18 20.59
CA SER A 475 54.69 76.54 20.05
C SER A 475 55.56 77.45 20.94
N LEU A 476 55.43 77.39 22.26
CA LEU A 476 56.26 78.19 23.18
C LEU A 476 57.74 77.76 23.16
N GLN A 477 57.99 76.45 23.09
CA GLN A 477 59.35 75.91 22.92
C GLN A 477 59.97 76.33 21.59
N SER A 478 59.16 76.41 20.53
CA SER A 478 59.60 76.81 19.19
C SER A 478 60.08 78.28 19.11
N VAL A 479 59.57 79.14 20.00
CA VAL A 479 59.90 80.56 20.09
C VAL A 479 61.06 80.83 21.07
N GLY A 480 61.62 79.78 21.70
CA GLY A 480 62.80 79.90 22.56
C GLY A 480 62.52 80.45 23.97
N ALA A 481 61.25 80.52 24.39
CA ALA A 481 60.85 81.03 25.70
C ALA A 481 61.32 80.16 26.89
N PHE A 482 61.75 78.92 26.64
CA PHE A 482 62.28 78.00 27.65
C PHE A 482 63.58 77.32 27.17
N LEU A 483 64.64 77.38 28.00
CA LEU A 483 65.81 76.50 27.85
C LEU A 483 65.39 75.04 28.13
N ARG A 484 65.87 74.12 27.30
CA ARG A 484 65.60 72.67 27.33
C ARG A 484 65.48 72.15 28.79
N PRO A 485 64.30 71.72 29.27
CA PRO A 485 64.17 71.30 30.66
C PRO A 485 64.99 70.03 30.91
N ARG A 486 65.68 69.96 32.06
CA ARG A 486 66.11 68.68 32.64
C ARG A 486 64.85 67.82 32.86
N SER A 487 64.97 66.55 32.53
CA SER A 487 63.95 65.57 32.18
C SER A 487 62.95 65.12 33.27
N TYR A 488 62.70 65.90 34.34
CA TYR A 488 61.98 65.36 35.51
C TYR A 488 60.83 66.17 36.12
N LEU A 489 60.41 67.33 35.60
CA LEU A 489 59.41 68.15 36.30
C LEU A 489 58.24 68.71 35.45
N VAL A 490 57.90 68.09 34.31
CA VAL A 490 56.64 68.39 33.60
C VAL A 490 55.94 67.07 33.29
N SER A 491 54.73 66.88 33.82
CA SER A 491 53.87 65.76 33.44
C SER A 491 53.56 65.85 31.95
N ASP A 492 54.08 64.93 31.16
CA ASP A 492 53.81 64.85 29.73
C ASP A 492 52.31 64.53 29.52
N PRO A 493 51.49 65.47 29.00
CA PRO A 493 50.06 65.24 28.81
C PRO A 493 49.77 64.06 27.87
N ALA A 494 50.67 63.74 26.93
CA ALA A 494 50.52 62.57 26.07
C ALA A 494 50.68 61.25 26.85
N ARG A 495 51.58 61.23 27.85
CA ARG A 495 51.80 60.06 28.72
C ARG A 495 50.62 59.82 29.66
N ASN A 496 49.99 60.88 30.14
CA ASN A 496 48.78 60.77 30.96
C ASN A 496 47.60 60.26 30.13
N LEU A 497 47.41 60.80 28.91
CA LEU A 497 46.38 60.32 27.99
C LEU A 497 46.58 58.84 27.62
N PHE A 498 47.82 58.42 27.38
CA PHE A 498 48.18 57.01 27.14
C PHE A 498 47.73 56.12 28.30
N ARG A 499 48.07 56.48 29.54
CA ARG A 499 47.70 55.69 30.73
C ARG A 499 46.18 55.57 30.86
N ILE A 500 45.45 56.67 30.68
CA ILE A 500 43.98 56.67 30.74
C ILE A 500 43.41 55.76 29.64
N ALA A 501 43.90 55.89 28.40
CA ALA A 501 43.48 55.04 27.29
C ALA A 501 43.74 53.55 27.58
N SER A 502 44.93 53.21 28.09
CA SER A 502 45.26 51.83 28.46
C SER A 502 44.35 51.28 29.56
N HIS A 503 43.98 52.07 30.57
CA HIS A 503 43.03 51.65 31.59
C HIS A 503 41.63 51.40 31.00
N ILE A 504 41.14 52.30 30.15
CA ILE A 504 39.85 52.12 29.45
C ILE A 504 39.88 50.83 28.60
N GLN A 505 40.98 50.57 27.90
CA GLN A 505 41.16 49.36 27.09
C GLN A 505 41.15 48.08 27.93
N VAL A 506 41.73 48.06 29.13
CA VAL A 506 41.64 46.89 30.03
C VAL A 506 40.19 46.57 30.39
N PHE A 507 39.40 47.60 30.73
CA PHE A 507 37.97 47.42 31.02
C PHE A 507 37.20 46.99 29.77
N ALA A 508 37.48 47.55 28.60
CA ALA A 508 36.88 47.12 27.34
C ALA A 508 37.19 45.64 27.04
N LEU A 509 38.47 45.24 27.13
CA LEU A 509 38.95 43.88 26.89
C LEU A 509 38.35 42.85 27.85
N SER A 510 37.94 43.27 29.05
CA SER A 510 37.29 42.37 30.01
C SER A 510 35.98 41.76 29.48
N ARG A 511 35.34 42.36 28.47
CA ARG A 511 34.15 41.84 27.77
C ARG A 511 34.38 40.46 27.15
N TRP A 512 35.61 40.17 26.74
CA TRP A 512 35.96 38.90 26.12
C TRP A 512 36.46 37.86 27.12
N LEU A 513 36.39 38.12 28.43
CA LEU A 513 36.66 37.09 29.43
C LEU A 513 35.67 35.91 29.26
N PRO A 514 36.11 34.67 29.51
CA PRO A 514 35.25 33.49 29.42
C PRO A 514 34.24 33.39 30.58
N VAL A 515 34.31 34.29 31.56
CA VAL A 515 33.47 34.29 32.77
C VAL A 515 32.18 35.07 32.52
N THR A 516 31.09 34.63 33.14
CA THR A 516 29.81 35.34 33.11
C THR A 516 29.88 36.66 33.90
N LEU A 517 29.81 37.79 33.19
CA LEU A 517 29.82 39.11 33.80
C LEU A 517 28.39 39.56 34.18
N PRO A 518 28.23 40.37 35.26
CA PRO A 518 26.99 41.08 35.56
C PRO A 518 26.53 41.93 34.37
N VAL A 519 25.21 42.13 34.21
CA VAL A 519 24.64 42.87 33.06
C VAL A 519 25.25 44.26 33.00
N GLU A 520 25.32 44.91 34.14
CA GLU A 520 25.72 46.30 34.31
C GLU A 520 27.16 46.48 33.83
N TYR A 521 28.05 45.61 34.27
CA TYR A 521 29.46 45.66 33.92
C TYR A 521 29.70 45.26 32.45
N TYR A 522 29.02 44.22 31.97
CA TYR A 522 29.12 43.77 30.57
C TYR A 522 28.70 44.87 29.58
N GLU A 523 27.62 45.57 29.91
CA GLU A 523 27.10 46.70 29.13
C GLU A 523 28.00 47.94 29.19
N PHE A 524 28.57 48.23 30.36
CA PHE A 524 29.57 49.28 30.50
C PHE A 524 30.81 49.00 29.64
N ALA A 525 31.38 47.79 29.76
CA ALA A 525 32.53 47.35 28.97
C ALA A 525 32.25 47.38 27.46
N ARG A 526 31.01 47.04 27.04
CA ARG A 526 30.57 47.19 25.64
C ARG A 526 30.54 48.65 25.21
N GLY A 527 30.03 49.55 26.05
CA GLY A 527 29.91 50.96 25.71
C GLY A 527 31.26 51.66 25.52
N ILE A 528 32.33 51.19 26.18
CA ILE A 528 33.70 51.70 26.02
C ILE A 528 34.54 50.90 25.00
N GLN A 529 33.90 49.99 24.26
CA GLN A 529 34.56 49.12 23.27
C GLN A 529 35.21 49.91 22.13
N TRP A 530 34.80 51.15 21.87
CA TRP A 530 35.43 52.04 20.87
C TRP A 530 36.94 52.21 21.08
N SER A 531 37.45 51.95 22.29
CA SER A 531 38.88 51.98 22.61
C SER A 531 39.68 50.81 22.03
N VAL A 532 38.99 49.77 21.54
CA VAL A 532 39.53 48.61 20.83
C VAL A 532 39.02 48.69 19.38
N PRO A 533 39.90 48.74 18.36
CA PRO A 533 39.49 48.87 16.96
C PRO A 533 38.91 47.53 16.44
N TYR A 534 37.67 47.26 16.83
CA TYR A 534 36.88 46.10 16.43
C TYR A 534 35.71 46.59 15.58
N PHE A 535 35.95 46.77 14.28
CA PHE A 535 34.91 47.14 13.32
C PHE A 535 34.60 45.96 12.39
N SER A 536 33.34 45.84 11.98
CA SER A 536 32.96 44.91 10.91
C SER A 536 33.75 45.24 9.63
N LEU A 537 34.17 44.20 8.91
CA LEU A 537 34.87 44.39 7.65
C LEU A 537 33.88 44.90 6.59
N PRO A 538 34.30 45.75 5.63
CA PRO A 538 33.41 46.33 4.62
C PRO A 538 32.62 45.30 3.78
N TRP A 539 33.10 44.06 3.72
CA TRP A 539 32.50 42.94 2.97
C TRP A 539 31.78 41.91 3.84
N GLU A 540 31.64 42.14 5.15
CA GLU A 540 30.81 41.30 6.01
C GLU A 540 29.35 41.72 5.90
N THR A 541 28.67 41.24 4.86
CA THR A 541 27.22 41.35 4.72
C THR A 541 26.53 40.21 5.46
N GLY A 542 26.29 40.40 6.75
CA GLY A 542 25.41 39.54 7.56
C GLY A 542 24.12 40.27 7.88
N HIS A 543 22.98 39.69 7.51
CA HIS A 543 21.61 40.18 7.69
C HIS A 543 21.39 41.11 8.91
N ILE A 544 21.32 42.41 8.65
CA ILE A 544 20.72 43.39 9.57
C ILE A 544 19.54 44.00 8.82
N HIS A 545 18.32 43.73 9.28
CA HIS A 545 17.17 44.53 8.90
C HIS A 545 17.39 45.98 9.36
N PRO A 546 17.33 46.97 8.47
CA PRO A 546 17.42 48.36 8.86
C PRO A 546 16.07 48.83 9.40
N ILE A 547 16.04 49.37 10.62
CA ILE A 547 14.89 50.12 11.13
C ILE A 547 15.35 51.55 11.38
N MET A 548 14.98 52.47 10.49
CA MET A 548 14.01 53.53 10.83
C MET A 548 13.55 54.38 9.61
N VAL A 549 12.21 54.39 9.46
CA VAL A 549 11.29 55.49 9.06
C VAL A 549 11.31 56.03 7.61
N GLY A 550 10.39 55.48 6.80
CA GLY A 550 9.18 56.18 6.32
C GLY A 550 9.28 57.23 5.21
N SER A 551 8.94 56.83 3.97
CA SER A 551 7.95 57.53 3.12
C SER A 551 7.67 56.78 1.80
N SER A 552 6.37 56.61 1.49
CA SER A 552 5.71 56.37 0.18
C SER A 552 6.07 55.16 -0.71
N SER A 553 5.07 54.31 -0.95
CA SER A 553 4.89 53.34 -2.05
C SER A 553 4.60 54.05 -3.41
N PRO A 554 4.37 53.34 -4.54
CA PRO A 554 4.81 52.00 -4.98
C PRO A 554 5.34 52.00 -6.45
N THR A 555 6.23 51.06 -6.84
CA THR A 555 6.36 50.73 -8.28
C THR A 555 6.77 49.29 -8.54
N VAL A 556 5.94 48.62 -9.33
CA VAL A 556 6.09 47.34 -10.03
C VAL A 556 7.25 47.40 -11.03
N SER A 557 8.00 46.29 -11.19
CA SER A 557 8.62 45.73 -12.43
C SER A 557 9.71 44.72 -12.02
N SER A 558 9.51 43.41 -12.10
CA SER A 558 9.63 42.52 -13.28
C SER A 558 11.03 42.43 -13.91
N LEU A 559 11.53 41.18 -13.95
CA LEU A 559 12.36 40.54 -14.99
C LEU A 559 13.83 40.95 -15.15
N TYR A 560 14.73 39.96 -14.96
CA TYR A 560 15.60 39.33 -15.99
C TYR A 560 16.61 38.42 -15.25
N ALA A 561 16.51 37.09 -15.29
CA ALA A 561 17.01 36.23 -16.37
C ALA A 561 18.51 36.44 -16.68
N SER A 562 19.34 35.47 -16.28
CA SER A 562 20.58 35.15 -16.99
C SER A 562 20.81 33.64 -17.06
N ARG A 563 20.87 33.19 -18.32
CA ARG A 563 21.09 31.85 -18.86
C ARG A 563 22.48 31.27 -18.51
N ILE A 564 22.51 29.98 -18.18
CA ILE A 564 23.04 28.81 -18.95
C ILE A 564 24.58 28.73 -19.08
N HIS A 565 25.16 27.65 -18.53
CA HIS A 565 25.80 26.63 -19.36
C HIS A 565 25.67 25.22 -18.76
N ASP A 566 24.98 24.37 -19.53
CA ASP A 566 24.82 22.92 -19.40
C ASP A 566 26.14 22.15 -19.61
N SER A 567 26.25 20.98 -18.99
CA SER A 567 26.42 19.71 -19.71
C SER A 567 26.40 18.51 -18.75
N GLY A 568 25.49 17.57 -19.00
CA GLY A 568 25.32 16.34 -18.23
C GLY A 568 24.09 15.56 -18.67
N PHE A 569 24.19 14.94 -19.85
CA PHE A 569 23.23 14.03 -20.47
C PHE A 569 22.73 12.93 -19.50
N PHE A 570 21.41 12.74 -19.39
CA PHE A 570 20.80 11.44 -19.09
C PHE A 570 19.50 11.32 -19.89
N GLU A 571 19.46 10.30 -20.76
CA GLU A 571 18.30 9.90 -21.57
C GLU A 571 17.16 9.40 -20.68
N THR A 572 16.02 10.07 -20.76
CA THR A 572 14.72 9.53 -20.31
C THR A 572 14.15 8.61 -21.38
N VAL A 573 14.14 7.30 -21.08
CA VAL A 573 13.27 6.34 -21.74
C VAL A 573 11.86 6.51 -21.17
N GLN A 574 10.90 6.94 -22.00
CA GLN A 574 9.48 6.88 -21.68
C GLN A 574 9.00 5.42 -21.72
N PRO A 575 8.18 4.95 -20.76
CA PRO A 575 7.28 3.84 -20.99
C PRO A 575 5.92 4.37 -21.47
N GLU A 576 5.41 3.72 -22.51
CA GLU A 576 4.09 3.91 -23.11
C GLU A 576 2.96 3.73 -22.08
N GLU A 577 1.97 4.64 -22.14
CA GLU A 577 0.71 4.56 -21.44
C GLU A 577 -0.17 3.47 -22.06
N ASP A 578 -0.31 2.34 -21.36
CA ASP A 578 -1.38 1.39 -21.62
C ASP A 578 -2.64 1.85 -20.87
N ASN A 579 -3.62 2.33 -21.64
CA ASN A 579 -4.93 2.77 -21.16
C ASN A 579 -5.73 1.60 -20.55
N LEU A 580 -5.84 1.60 -19.23
CA LEU A 580 -6.82 0.80 -18.50
C LEU A 580 -7.75 1.75 -17.73
N ASP A 581 -8.95 1.94 -18.29
CA ASP A 581 -10.08 2.62 -17.65
C ASP A 581 -10.29 2.11 -16.23
N ARG A 582 -9.76 2.83 -15.24
CA ARG A 582 -10.02 2.61 -13.83
C ARG A 582 -10.74 3.83 -13.30
N ALA A 583 -12.01 3.63 -12.94
CA ALA A 583 -12.88 4.61 -12.30
C ALA A 583 -12.08 5.47 -11.31
N ALA A 584 -11.81 6.71 -11.71
CA ALA A 584 -11.10 7.67 -10.89
C ALA A 584 -11.92 7.86 -9.61
N SER A 585 -11.32 7.55 -8.45
CA SER A 585 -11.92 7.93 -7.19
C SER A 585 -12.08 9.45 -7.19
N VAL A 586 -13.16 9.95 -6.60
CA VAL A 586 -13.51 11.40 -6.54
C VAL A 586 -12.34 12.25 -5.96
N TYR A 587 -11.35 11.61 -5.34
CA TYR A 587 -10.20 12.23 -4.67
C TYR A 587 -8.84 11.73 -5.22
N GLY A 588 -8.77 11.40 -6.51
CA GLY A 588 -7.53 11.07 -7.24
C GLY A 588 -7.10 9.59 -7.14
N LEU A 589 -5.96 9.27 -7.78
CA LEU A 589 -5.37 7.93 -7.70
C LEU A 589 -4.75 7.69 -6.31
N PRO A 590 -4.76 6.45 -5.79
CA PRO A 590 -4.08 6.12 -4.54
C PRO A 590 -2.57 6.40 -4.65
N LEU A 591 -1.94 6.75 -3.54
CA LEU A 591 -0.50 7.04 -3.52
C LEU A 591 0.32 5.79 -3.85
N THR A 592 1.32 5.97 -4.72
CA THR A 592 2.33 4.97 -5.02
C THR A 592 3.31 4.79 -3.85
N PRO A 593 4.01 3.64 -3.77
CA PRO A 593 5.02 3.44 -2.73
C PRO A 593 6.11 4.52 -2.72
N MET A 594 6.47 5.06 -3.89
CA MET A 594 7.48 6.13 -3.98
C MET A 594 6.94 7.47 -3.47
N GLU A 595 5.69 7.81 -3.76
CA GLU A 595 5.05 9.01 -3.21
C GLU A 595 4.92 8.93 -1.68
N TYR A 596 4.57 7.76 -1.12
CA TYR A 596 4.58 7.57 0.33
C TYR A 596 5.95 7.88 0.94
N ARG A 597 7.04 7.41 0.31
CA ARG A 597 8.39 7.76 0.76
C ARG A 597 8.62 9.25 0.70
N THR A 598 8.40 9.88 -0.45
CA THR A 598 8.67 11.30 -0.66
C THR A 598 7.89 12.20 0.31
N PHE A 599 6.62 11.90 0.60
CA PHE A 599 5.79 12.75 1.45
C PHE A 599 5.92 12.48 2.95
N PHE A 600 6.26 11.25 3.36
CA PHE A 600 6.18 10.84 4.77
C PHE A 600 7.47 10.25 5.33
N GLU A 601 8.32 9.63 4.50
CA GLU A 601 9.67 9.23 4.90
C GLU A 601 10.64 10.35 4.55
N ASN A 602 11.05 11.09 5.58
CA ASN A 602 12.06 12.11 5.39
C ASN A 602 13.31 11.43 4.83
N HIS A 603 13.77 11.87 3.65
CA HIS A 603 15.09 11.49 3.19
C HIS A 603 16.02 11.99 4.27
N SER A 604 16.65 11.07 4.99
CA SER A 604 17.89 11.38 5.66
C SER A 604 18.82 11.90 4.57
N PHE A 605 18.82 13.21 4.37
CA PHE A 605 20.09 13.91 4.35
C PHE A 605 20.86 13.27 5.48
N LYS A 606 21.84 12.44 5.09
CA LYS A 606 22.93 12.06 5.98
C LYS A 606 23.21 13.30 6.84
N PRO A 607 23.50 13.16 8.14
CA PRO A 607 24.19 14.22 8.82
C PRO A 607 25.59 14.22 8.21
N GLU A 608 25.74 14.74 6.99
CA GLU A 608 26.96 15.34 6.52
C GLU A 608 27.17 16.52 7.43
N ALA A 609 27.72 16.21 8.61
CA ALA A 609 28.23 17.13 9.58
C ALA A 609 27.61 18.53 9.47
N GLU A 610 26.31 18.66 9.76
CA GLU A 610 25.84 19.86 10.44
C GLU A 610 26.40 19.79 11.87
N TYR A 611 27.73 19.83 11.97
CA TYR A 611 28.34 20.95 12.65
C TYR A 611 27.69 22.20 12.05
N ILE A 612 26.50 22.54 12.57
CA ILE A 612 26.32 23.90 13.03
C ILE A 612 27.50 24.06 13.98
N SER A 613 28.59 24.53 13.38
CA SER A 613 29.76 24.98 14.08
C SER A 613 29.17 25.87 15.14
N ASP A 614 29.31 25.43 16.38
CA ASP A 614 29.00 26.21 17.55
C ASP A 614 29.31 27.68 17.21
N PRO A 615 28.32 28.60 17.21
CA PRO A 615 28.55 29.96 16.75
C PRO A 615 29.76 30.58 17.43
N GLN A 616 30.09 30.09 18.63
CA GLN A 616 31.29 30.45 19.38
C GLN A 616 32.61 30.10 18.69
N ASN A 617 32.71 28.97 17.97
CA ASN A 617 33.97 28.53 17.36
C ASN A 617 34.27 29.22 16.02
N SER A 618 33.23 29.66 15.28
CA SER A 618 33.39 30.46 14.06
C SER A 618 33.74 31.94 14.34
N ASN A 619 33.38 32.43 15.52
CA ASN A 619 33.60 33.83 15.90
C ASN A 619 35.08 34.11 16.16
N GLY A 620 35.83 33.21 16.82
CA GLY A 620 37.24 33.47 17.17
C GLY A 620 38.17 33.77 15.98
N ARG A 621 38.05 33.01 14.89
CA ARG A 621 38.86 33.25 13.67
C ARG A 621 38.42 34.50 12.90
N ARG A 622 37.11 34.80 12.89
CA ARG A 622 36.55 36.01 12.30
C ARG A 622 37.02 37.26 13.06
N ASP A 623 36.98 37.19 14.38
CA ASP A 623 37.42 38.25 15.30
C ASP A 623 38.92 38.53 15.14
N PHE A 624 39.74 37.47 15.05
CA PHE A 624 41.17 37.60 14.74
C PHE A 624 41.41 38.35 13.41
N ASN A 625 40.70 37.97 12.35
CA ASN A 625 40.84 38.60 11.03
C ASN A 625 40.43 40.08 11.04
N ARG A 626 39.34 40.42 11.76
CA ARG A 626 38.88 41.81 11.93
C ARG A 626 39.96 42.67 12.60
N SER A 627 40.47 42.23 13.76
CA SER A 627 41.44 43.01 14.53
C SER A 627 42.77 43.17 13.79
N MET A 628 43.24 42.14 13.07
CA MET A 628 44.45 42.22 12.25
C MET A 628 44.30 43.14 11.04
N PHE A 629 43.14 43.13 10.38
CA PHE A 629 42.87 44.00 9.24
C PHE A 629 42.87 45.48 9.66
N TRP A 630 42.12 45.84 10.70
CA TRP A 630 42.06 47.23 11.16
C TRP A 630 43.36 47.71 11.78
N LEU A 631 44.12 46.80 12.41
CA LEU A 631 45.48 47.10 12.84
C LEU A 631 46.38 47.48 11.66
N ALA A 632 46.31 46.73 10.55
CA ALA A 632 47.08 47.01 9.35
C ALA A 632 46.65 48.33 8.67
N VAL A 633 45.34 48.56 8.57
CA VAL A 633 44.80 49.78 7.94
C VAL A 633 45.12 51.03 8.77
N ILE A 634 44.75 51.04 10.05
CA ILE A 634 44.92 52.22 10.91
C ILE A 634 46.41 52.42 11.25
N GLY A 635 47.11 51.35 11.63
CA GLY A 635 48.53 51.38 11.91
C GLY A 635 49.36 51.77 10.69
N GLY A 636 49.08 51.17 9.53
CA GLY A 636 49.74 51.49 8.26
C GLY A 636 49.50 52.93 7.81
N SER A 637 48.26 53.43 7.93
CA SER A 637 47.91 54.82 7.60
C SER A 637 48.63 55.82 8.50
N LEU A 638 48.73 55.54 9.80
CA LEU A 638 49.49 56.36 10.75
C LEU A 638 50.98 56.39 10.41
N ILE A 639 51.58 55.24 10.04
CA ILE A 639 52.99 55.16 9.64
C ILE A 639 53.23 55.96 8.35
N LEU A 640 52.36 55.82 7.35
CA LEU A 640 52.40 56.58 6.10
C LEU A 640 52.28 58.08 6.35
N LEU A 641 51.35 58.50 7.21
CA LEU A 641 51.20 59.90 7.60
C LEU A 641 52.47 60.43 8.28
N HIS A 642 53.07 59.64 9.18
CA HIS A 642 54.31 60.03 9.84
C HIS A 642 55.48 60.14 8.85
N ALA A 643 55.62 59.17 7.94
CA ALA A 643 56.63 59.20 6.88
C ALA A 643 56.44 60.39 5.93
N LEU A 644 55.20 60.72 5.57
CA LEU A 644 54.86 61.87 4.74
C LEU A 644 55.17 63.19 5.46
N LEU A 645 54.86 63.30 6.75
CA LEU A 645 55.22 64.47 7.57
C LEU A 645 56.74 64.65 7.67
N VAL A 646 57.49 63.56 7.90
CA VAL A 646 58.96 63.58 7.91
C VAL A 646 59.51 63.97 6.54
N LEU A 647 58.93 63.46 5.45
CA LEU A 647 59.30 63.82 4.08
C LEU A 647 59.05 65.31 3.81
N VAL A 648 57.87 65.83 4.15
CA VAL A 648 57.52 67.26 4.02
C VAL A 648 58.50 68.13 4.80
N LEU A 649 58.87 67.74 6.02
CA LEU A 649 59.86 68.45 6.83
C LEU A 649 61.27 68.38 6.20
N LYS A 650 61.66 67.24 5.62
CA LYS A 650 62.93 67.06 4.93
C LYS A 650 63.01 67.89 3.65
N ILE A 651 61.91 67.98 2.89
CA ILE A 651 61.77 68.83 1.70
C ILE A 651 61.80 70.31 2.10
N ARG A 652 61.07 70.72 3.15
CA ARG A 652 61.14 72.08 3.71
C ARG A 652 62.54 72.46 4.18
N LYS A 653 63.28 71.53 4.80
CA LYS A 653 64.68 71.73 5.22
C LYS A 653 65.61 71.94 4.02
N LYS A 654 65.37 71.27 2.89
CA LYS A 654 66.15 71.43 1.65
C LYS A 654 65.88 72.76 0.93
N SER A 655 64.72 73.39 1.17
CA SER A 655 64.33 74.70 0.62
C SER A 655 64.92 75.89 1.38
N SER A 656 65.45 75.69 2.59
CA SER A 656 65.78 76.78 3.52
C SER A 656 67.21 76.66 4.02
N GLU A 657 68.16 76.73 3.07
CA GLU A 657 69.58 76.97 3.33
C GLU A 657 69.89 78.47 3.57
N LYS A 658 68.87 79.33 3.62
CA LYS A 658 68.99 80.71 4.09
C LYS A 658 68.00 80.99 5.22
N GLN A 659 68.57 81.48 6.32
CA GLN A 659 67.95 82.11 7.49
C GLN A 659 67.55 81.19 8.65
N GLY A 660 68.20 81.46 9.79
CA GLY A 660 68.08 80.72 11.04
C GLY A 660 66.88 81.15 11.87
N SER A 661 66.11 80.14 12.28
CA SER A 661 65.41 79.99 13.57
C SER A 661 64.34 78.93 13.31
N TYR A 662 64.70 77.67 13.51
CA TYR A 662 63.72 76.59 13.38
C TYR A 662 63.08 76.35 14.74
N GLY A 663 61.79 76.70 14.80
CA GLY A 663 60.90 76.21 15.83
C GLY A 663 60.83 74.68 15.81
N ALA A 664 61.25 74.04 16.89
CA ALA A 664 61.13 72.60 17.06
C ALA A 664 59.64 72.24 17.23
N LEU A 665 58.99 71.78 16.16
CA LEU A 665 57.73 71.05 16.27
C LEU A 665 58.02 69.72 16.97
N VAL A 666 57.82 69.69 18.29
CA VAL A 666 57.82 68.45 19.06
C VAL A 666 56.57 67.69 18.66
N PHE A 667 56.74 66.67 17.83
CA PHE A 667 55.66 65.74 17.56
C PHE A 667 55.33 64.98 18.85
N PRO A 668 54.05 64.81 19.18
CA PRO A 668 53.69 63.88 20.24
C PRO A 668 54.20 62.50 19.78
N ARG A 669 54.90 61.78 20.68
CA ARG A 669 55.64 60.55 20.37
C ARG A 669 54.77 59.58 19.57
N PHE A 670 55.02 59.47 18.29
CA PHE A 670 54.25 58.64 17.35
C PHE A 670 54.20 57.18 17.81
N GLU A 671 55.28 56.73 18.44
CA GLU A 671 55.42 55.39 19.01
C GLU A 671 54.34 55.10 20.06
N ILE A 672 53.91 56.11 20.82
CA ILE A 672 52.91 55.96 21.89
C ILE A 672 51.53 55.69 21.28
N PHE A 673 51.13 56.42 20.23
CA PHE A 673 49.83 56.20 19.57
C PHE A 673 49.77 54.84 18.86
N LEU A 674 50.88 54.43 18.26
CA LEU A 674 50.98 53.11 17.63
C LEU A 674 50.87 52.00 18.68
N ILE A 675 51.45 52.15 19.87
CA ILE A 675 51.30 51.19 20.98
C ILE A 675 49.84 51.15 21.50
N ILE A 676 49.15 52.29 21.63
CA ILE A 676 47.73 52.34 22.05
C ILE A 676 46.85 51.54 21.08
N LEU A 677 47.15 51.59 19.78
CA LEU A 677 46.39 50.88 18.76
C LEU A 677 46.76 49.39 18.69
N VAL A 678 48.06 49.07 18.74
CA VAL A 678 48.58 47.72 18.53
C VAL A 678 48.28 46.79 19.70
N LEU A 679 48.49 47.27 20.93
CA LEU A 679 48.38 46.44 22.13
C LEU A 679 47.00 45.78 22.30
N PRO A 680 45.86 46.50 22.23
CA PRO A 680 44.54 45.88 22.36
C PRO A 680 44.24 44.91 21.22
N CYS A 681 44.67 45.20 19.98
CA CYS A 681 44.49 44.27 18.85
C CYS A 681 45.21 42.95 19.06
N ILE A 682 46.46 43.00 19.55
CA ILE A 682 47.25 41.79 19.84
C ILE A 682 46.62 41.02 21.02
N CYS A 683 46.18 41.71 22.07
CA CYS A 683 45.51 41.09 23.22
C CYS A 683 44.19 40.40 22.82
N GLU A 684 43.39 41.01 21.95
CA GLU A 684 42.15 40.38 21.45
C GLU A 684 42.45 39.20 20.52
N ALA A 685 43.37 39.37 19.57
CA ALA A 685 43.79 38.34 18.63
C ALA A 685 44.39 37.10 19.33
N SER A 686 45.13 37.32 20.41
CA SER A 686 45.66 36.23 21.25
C SER A 686 44.55 35.54 22.06
N ALA A 687 43.60 36.29 22.61
CA ALA A 687 42.46 35.71 23.32
C ALA A 687 41.56 34.85 22.42
N SER A 688 41.34 35.26 21.17
CA SER A 688 40.55 34.49 20.21
C SER A 688 41.24 33.21 19.75
N LEU A 689 42.57 33.23 19.55
CA LEU A 689 43.39 32.05 19.28
C LEU A 689 43.38 31.05 20.45
N VAL A 690 43.54 31.53 21.69
CA VAL A 690 43.51 30.66 22.89
C VAL A 690 42.13 30.01 23.06
N LYS A 691 41.04 30.74 22.83
CA LYS A 691 39.68 30.17 22.87
C LYS A 691 39.47 29.09 21.81
N ALA A 692 39.95 29.30 20.58
CA ALA A 692 39.84 28.32 19.50
C ALA A 692 40.60 27.02 19.78
N TYR A 693 41.79 27.11 20.40
CA TYR A 693 42.59 25.93 20.78
C TYR A 693 42.07 25.22 22.05
N CYS A 694 41.54 25.95 23.03
CA CYS A 694 41.04 25.36 24.28
C CYS A 694 39.70 24.63 24.07
N GLY A 695 38.88 25.04 23.09
CA GLY A 695 37.68 24.32 22.67
C GLY A 695 37.93 22.91 22.11
N ILE A 696 39.16 22.60 21.68
CA ILE A 696 39.55 21.26 21.23
C ILE A 696 39.89 20.33 22.43
N CYS A 697 40.24 20.89 23.59
CA CYS A 697 40.64 20.11 24.78
C CYS A 697 39.52 19.86 25.80
N CYS A 698 38.37 20.52 25.68
CA CYS A 698 37.21 20.31 26.56
C CYS A 698 36.12 19.49 25.85
N MET A 699 36.43 18.24 25.50
CA MET A 699 35.38 17.23 25.34
C MET A 699 34.84 16.89 26.74
N PRO A 700 33.51 16.86 26.96
CA PRO A 700 32.96 16.25 28.15
C PRO A 700 33.22 14.75 28.09
N ILE A 701 33.91 14.22 29.09
CA ILE A 701 33.86 12.80 29.42
C ILE A 701 32.40 12.49 29.74
N VAL A 702 31.78 11.69 28.88
CA VAL A 702 30.45 11.12 29.07
C VAL A 702 30.48 10.24 30.33
N VAL A 703 29.61 10.55 31.29
CA VAL A 703 29.01 9.56 32.20
C VAL A 703 27.56 9.42 31.79
#